data_AF-A0A133YZZ2-F1
#
_entry.id   AF-A0A133YZZ2-F1
#
_cell.length_a   1.000
_cell.length_b   1.000
_cell.length_c   1.000
_cell.angle_alpha   90.00
_cell.angle_beta   90.00
_cell.angle_gamma   90.00
#
_symmetry.space_group_name_H-M   'P 1'
#
loop_
_entity.id
_entity.type
_entity.pdbx_description
1 polymer ?
#
loop_
_entity_poly.entity_id
_entity_poly.type
_entity_poly.pdbx_seq_one_letter_code
_entity_poly.pdbx_strand_id
1 'polypeptide(L)'
;MKHSYILAAVLLFAQTAVAQNKANFTLNNGQQVTYETGQLTSIDFDGTKVTVNPTVGNATVYDGKVNTISFQKQNAIRRAQGWQESAYVEWDLMEGATYNVYIKGGDYADWTAIDAPLVRLYDTYGRADVVGLRAGHYRLRVVPVVDGKERTDRTSETGSLRVVNYDRSGFAHKDYQGVGAYNDDGTLKSGAKVIYVDAQNAKTVTAKLSSGTFTGLQGIIKAYEKGNVSEPLAIRIKGLISAADVDAFGSSAEGIQMKGRRADSELNITIEGIGEDATVKGFGFLVRNAKSVEFRNLGIMRQKDDGISLDTDNSNIWVHNIDVFYGKSGSGDHAKGDGAIDVKSNSKFVTISYCHFWDTGKSTMAGMKSESGPNYITYHHNWFDHSDSRHARVRTMSVHLYNNYFDGVSKYGICATTGSSIFAENNYFRATNKPLLSSLQGTDAKGTGTFSGENGGIIKAYGNIFAETGNSSYYKPITWSSNHTSFDCYEVAMREDKVPAAVVTLKGGTTYNNFDTNASLMYAYTPDQAADVPGKVTGYYGAGRLNHGDLQFAFNNSVDDRDYGVNKSLAALLDSYVGACATSGGNSGDEGRTGEEPGGEDPNTSGETPVEGAVVCSFDKNGTPSSSLFTVVGNGSNSKGMATYNGKTYDTCLKMESSTNISFTTTKPMKLTLVFADTETASFKLDGKKTVGTGSTYTIAELPAGDHVITKKDKCNLFLIVLE
;
A
#
# COMPACT_ATOMS: atom_id res chain seq x y z
N MET A 1 -46.36 41.80 22.83
CA MET A 1 -46.25 41.04 21.57
C MET A 1 -44.80 40.60 21.42
N LYS A 2 -44.51 39.29 21.37
CA LYS A 2 -43.17 38.79 21.06
C LYS A 2 -43.03 38.75 19.54
N HIS A 3 -42.07 39.46 18.95
CA HIS A 3 -41.79 39.34 17.52
C HIS A 3 -40.82 38.18 17.29
N SER A 4 -41.28 37.18 16.54
CA SER A 4 -40.49 36.01 16.17
C SER A 4 -39.51 36.35 15.04
N TYR A 5 -38.23 36.05 15.24
CA TYR A 5 -37.28 35.83 14.15
C TYR A 5 -36.73 34.40 14.25
N ILE A 6 -37.60 33.44 13.96
CA ILE A 6 -37.20 32.06 13.69
C ILE A 6 -36.81 32.00 12.22
N LEU A 7 -35.53 31.74 11.92
CA LEU A 7 -35.11 31.28 10.60
C LEU A 7 -33.86 30.39 10.68
N ALA A 8 -33.95 29.19 10.12
CA ALA A 8 -32.87 28.31 9.65
C ALA A 8 -31.82 27.70 10.61
N ALA A 9 -31.73 28.04 11.92
CA ALA A 9 -30.59 27.57 12.75
C ALA A 9 -30.74 26.18 13.45
N VAL A 10 -31.95 25.65 13.63
CA VAL A 10 -32.23 24.58 14.63
C VAL A 10 -32.30 23.16 14.05
N LEU A 11 -32.19 22.98 12.73
CA LEU A 11 -32.48 21.70 12.07
C LEU A 11 -31.25 20.86 11.66
N LEU A 12 -30.09 21.05 12.30
CA LEU A 12 -28.81 20.41 11.89
C LEU A 12 -28.07 19.63 13.00
N PHE A 13 -28.76 19.22 14.07
CA PHE A 13 -28.17 18.51 15.23
C PHE A 13 -28.80 17.12 15.47
N ALA A 14 -29.03 16.32 14.41
CA ALA A 14 -29.59 14.98 14.55
C ALA A 14 -29.25 14.00 13.39
N GLN A 15 -27.97 13.82 13.05
CA GLN A 15 -27.51 12.66 12.26
C GLN A 15 -25.99 12.43 12.34
N THR A 16 -25.58 11.43 13.14
CA THR A 16 -24.48 10.44 12.97
C THR A 16 -23.18 10.73 12.20
N ALA A 17 -22.78 11.98 11.95
CA ALA A 17 -21.52 12.34 11.27
C ALA A 17 -20.65 13.28 12.13
N VAL A 18 -19.32 13.18 12.00
CA VAL A 18 -18.33 13.97 12.78
C VAL A 18 -18.14 15.37 12.18
N ALA A 19 -19.25 16.08 11.95
CA ALA A 19 -19.26 17.40 11.35
C ALA A 19 -18.80 18.49 12.34
N GLN A 20 -17.50 18.76 12.37
CA GLN A 20 -16.88 19.90 13.07
C GLN A 20 -17.23 21.24 12.38
N ASN A 21 -18.51 21.60 12.34
CA ASN A 21 -18.89 22.94 11.89
C ASN A 21 -18.45 23.96 12.95
N LYS A 22 -18.24 25.22 12.54
CA LYS A 22 -17.79 26.29 13.43
C LYS A 22 -18.87 27.34 13.62
N ALA A 23 -19.01 27.82 14.86
CA ALA A 23 -19.74 29.04 15.19
C ALA A 23 -18.72 30.13 15.53
N ASN A 24 -18.59 31.12 14.64
CA ASN A 24 -17.65 32.23 14.77
C ASN A 24 -18.39 33.48 15.26
N PHE A 25 -17.88 34.09 16.33
CA PHE A 25 -18.44 35.27 16.98
C PHE A 25 -17.47 36.42 16.75
N THR A 26 -17.92 37.52 16.14
CA THR A 26 -17.18 38.79 16.16
C THR A 26 -17.76 39.65 17.27
N LEU A 27 -16.92 40.01 18.24
CA LEU A 27 -17.30 40.86 19.36
C LEU A 27 -17.23 42.35 18.99
N ASN A 28 -17.90 43.21 19.78
CA ASN A 28 -18.01 44.66 19.53
C ASN A 28 -16.67 45.41 19.58
N ASN A 29 -15.61 44.79 20.11
CA ASN A 29 -14.22 45.29 20.09
C ASN A 29 -13.41 44.76 18.89
N GLY A 30 -14.04 44.06 17.94
CA GLY A 30 -13.38 43.42 16.78
C GLY A 30 -12.72 42.07 17.06
N GLN A 31 -12.70 41.60 18.31
CA GLN A 31 -12.15 40.29 18.65
C GLN A 31 -13.02 39.15 18.09
N GLN A 32 -12.40 38.17 17.45
CA GLN A 32 -13.08 36.94 17.05
C GLN A 32 -12.93 35.85 18.14
N VAL A 33 -13.99 35.06 18.31
CA VAL A 33 -14.00 33.83 19.12
C VAL A 33 -14.70 32.73 18.33
N THR A 34 -14.13 31.53 18.31
CA THR A 34 -14.63 30.39 17.53
C THR A 34 -14.96 29.23 18.46
N TYR A 35 -16.09 28.57 18.19
CA TYR A 35 -16.52 27.35 18.87
C TYR A 35 -16.77 26.22 17.86
N GLU A 36 -16.29 25.02 18.17
CA GLU A 36 -16.63 23.80 17.43
C GLU A 36 -18.05 23.36 17.80
N THR A 37 -18.98 23.29 16.84
CA THR A 37 -20.39 23.01 17.15
C THR A 37 -20.61 21.61 17.73
N GLY A 38 -19.75 20.64 17.40
CA GLY A 38 -19.75 19.30 18.00
C GLY A 38 -19.37 19.28 19.50
N GLN A 39 -18.89 20.40 20.04
CA GLN A 39 -18.61 20.58 21.46
C GLN A 39 -19.67 21.44 22.16
N LEU A 40 -20.79 21.77 21.51
CA LEU A 40 -21.87 22.60 22.05
C LEU A 40 -23.16 21.81 22.24
N THR A 41 -23.91 22.16 23.29
CA THR A 41 -25.31 21.70 23.49
C THR A 41 -26.30 22.72 22.91
N SER A 42 -26.04 24.02 23.05
CA SER A 42 -26.79 25.08 22.37
C SER A 42 -26.01 26.41 22.32
N ILE A 43 -26.52 27.34 21.51
CA ILE A 43 -26.22 28.77 21.59
C ILE A 43 -27.56 29.48 21.78
N ASP A 44 -27.76 30.07 22.97
CA ASP A 44 -29.03 30.68 23.38
C ASP A 44 -28.98 32.21 23.23
N PHE A 45 -30.13 32.82 22.94
CA PHE A 45 -30.27 34.25 22.70
C PHE A 45 -31.36 34.85 23.60
N ASP A 46 -30.98 35.77 24.49
CA ASP A 46 -31.90 36.54 25.34
C ASP A 46 -31.62 38.04 25.21
N GLY A 47 -32.19 38.66 24.18
CA GLY A 47 -32.07 40.09 23.91
C GLY A 47 -30.63 40.54 23.63
N THR A 48 -29.98 41.12 24.63
CA THR A 48 -28.56 41.55 24.54
C THR A 48 -27.57 40.44 24.81
N LYS A 49 -28.03 39.30 25.35
CA LYS A 49 -27.17 38.19 25.80
C LYS A 49 -27.14 37.07 24.77
N VAL A 50 -25.93 36.60 24.48
CA VAL A 50 -25.71 35.32 23.81
C VAL A 50 -24.98 34.39 24.77
N THR A 51 -25.54 33.22 25.02
CA THR A 51 -24.96 32.20 25.91
C THR A 51 -24.52 31.00 25.09
N VAL A 52 -23.27 30.58 25.24
CA VAL A 52 -22.71 29.42 24.55
C VAL A 52 -22.55 28.29 25.57
N ASN A 53 -23.32 27.22 25.41
CA ASN A 53 -23.33 26.09 26.32
C ASN A 53 -22.49 24.94 25.73
N PRO A 54 -21.35 24.55 26.33
CA PRO A 54 -20.57 23.42 25.87
C PRO A 54 -21.24 22.08 26.25
N THR A 55 -20.77 20.97 25.67
CA THR A 55 -21.10 19.60 26.11
C THR A 55 -20.33 19.19 27.37
N VAL A 56 -19.20 19.84 27.65
CA VAL A 56 -18.39 19.65 28.86
C VAL A 56 -17.87 21.01 29.35
N GLY A 57 -18.11 21.33 30.62
CA GLY A 57 -17.66 22.59 31.25
C GLY A 57 -18.79 23.58 31.52
N ASN A 58 -18.42 24.82 31.85
CA ASN A 58 -19.36 25.90 32.17
C ASN A 58 -19.74 26.71 30.92
N ALA A 59 -20.97 27.23 30.88
CA ALA A 59 -21.44 28.10 29.81
C ALA A 59 -20.74 29.47 29.79
N THR A 60 -20.50 30.01 28.59
CA THR A 60 -19.92 31.35 28.38
C THR A 60 -21.01 32.34 28.01
N VAL A 61 -21.13 33.46 28.75
CA VAL A 61 -22.17 34.49 28.52
C VAL A 61 -21.57 35.78 27.98
N TYR A 62 -22.04 36.20 26.81
CA TYR A 62 -21.70 37.47 26.16
C TYR A 62 -22.86 38.47 26.28
N ASP A 63 -22.83 39.33 27.29
CA ASP A 63 -23.82 40.40 27.47
C ASP A 63 -23.43 41.67 26.70
N GLY A 64 -24.26 42.09 25.74
CA GLY A 64 -24.11 43.34 24.99
C GLY A 64 -22.84 43.42 24.12
N LYS A 65 -22.23 42.28 23.79
CA LYS A 65 -20.85 42.20 23.28
C LYS A 65 -20.65 41.52 21.93
N VAL A 66 -21.66 40.87 21.36
CA VAL A 66 -21.55 40.19 20.06
C VAL A 66 -22.12 41.08 18.96
N ASN A 67 -21.31 41.37 17.94
CA ASN A 67 -21.68 42.19 16.79
C ASN A 67 -22.29 41.32 15.69
N THR A 68 -21.62 40.21 15.36
CA THR A 68 -22.08 39.23 14.37
C THR A 68 -21.73 37.81 14.82
N ILE A 69 -22.56 36.85 14.39
CA ILE A 69 -22.29 35.42 14.47
C ILE A 69 -22.40 34.85 13.06
N SER A 70 -21.44 34.04 12.65
CA SER A 70 -21.52 33.26 11.42
C SER A 70 -21.36 31.77 11.72
N PHE A 71 -22.27 30.98 11.15
CA PHE A 71 -22.16 29.53 11.14
C PHE A 71 -21.45 29.09 9.88
N GLN A 72 -20.48 28.21 10.02
CA GLN A 72 -19.60 27.80 8.96
C GLN A 72 -19.59 26.27 8.86
N LYS A 73 -20.15 25.74 7.76
CA LYS A 73 -19.92 24.34 7.39
C LYS A 73 -18.43 24.16 7.10
N GLN A 74 -17.80 23.21 7.79
CA GLN A 74 -16.49 22.68 7.41
C GLN A 74 -16.67 21.45 6.50
N ASN A 75 -15.61 21.02 5.83
CA ASN A 75 -15.64 19.79 5.03
C ASN A 75 -15.69 18.59 6.00
N ALA A 76 -16.91 18.19 6.36
CA ALA A 76 -17.16 17.21 7.41
C ALA A 76 -16.35 15.93 7.18
N ILE A 77 -15.51 15.60 8.16
CA ILE A 77 -14.78 14.33 8.18
C ILE A 77 -15.83 13.23 8.38
N ARG A 78 -15.92 12.34 7.39
CA ARG A 78 -16.84 11.20 7.38
C ARG A 78 -16.32 10.08 8.28
N ARG A 79 -15.01 9.81 8.16
CA ARG A 79 -14.31 8.67 8.75
C ARG A 79 -12.84 9.03 8.91
N ALA A 80 -12.20 8.61 9.99
CA ALA A 80 -10.74 8.69 10.13
C ALA A 80 -10.27 7.69 11.19
N GLN A 81 -9.25 6.90 10.88
CA GLN A 81 -8.71 5.91 11.82
C GLN A 81 -7.23 5.63 11.55
N GLY A 82 -6.50 5.26 12.59
CA GLY A 82 -5.16 4.68 12.46
C GLY A 82 -5.24 3.16 12.29
N TRP A 83 -4.33 2.58 11.53
CA TRP A 83 -4.25 1.15 11.25
C TRP A 83 -2.81 0.65 11.46
N GLN A 84 -2.40 -0.40 10.75
CA GLN A 84 -1.05 -0.92 10.74
C GLN A 84 -0.17 -0.05 9.83
N GLU A 85 0.83 0.60 10.43
CA GLU A 85 1.84 1.47 9.81
C GLU A 85 1.26 2.56 8.89
N SER A 86 0.03 2.97 9.19
CA SER A 86 -0.76 3.85 8.34
C SER A 86 -1.92 4.51 9.09
N ALA A 87 -2.43 5.62 8.55
CA ALA A 87 -3.63 6.29 9.06
C ALA A 87 -4.37 6.99 7.91
N TYR A 88 -5.71 6.98 7.94
CA TYR A 88 -6.54 7.53 6.86
C TYR A 88 -7.59 8.53 7.35
N VAL A 89 -8.07 9.37 6.44
CA VAL A 89 -9.17 10.32 6.62
C VAL A 89 -10.02 10.42 5.36
N GLU A 90 -11.34 10.51 5.52
CA GLU A 90 -12.33 10.73 4.46
C GLU A 90 -13.17 11.99 4.76
N TRP A 91 -13.52 12.78 3.76
CA TRP A 91 -14.23 14.06 3.94
C TRP A 91 -15.25 14.38 2.84
N ASP A 92 -16.25 15.19 3.19
CA ASP A 92 -17.16 15.85 2.23
C ASP A 92 -16.39 16.73 1.24
N LEU A 93 -16.65 16.56 -0.06
CA LEU A 93 -16.13 17.47 -1.08
C LEU A 93 -16.79 18.86 -1.00
N MET A 94 -15.96 19.89 -1.14
CA MET A 94 -16.34 21.24 -1.54
C MET A 94 -16.28 21.35 -3.06
N GLU A 95 -17.29 21.98 -3.66
CA GLU A 95 -17.38 22.23 -5.09
C GLU A 95 -16.19 23.07 -5.60
N GLY A 96 -15.60 22.64 -6.72
CA GLY A 96 -14.46 23.33 -7.37
C GLY A 96 -13.13 23.26 -6.61
N ALA A 97 -13.01 22.47 -5.54
CA ALA A 97 -11.80 22.41 -4.72
C ALA A 97 -10.94 21.16 -4.96
N THR A 98 -9.62 21.34 -5.08
CA THR A 98 -8.61 20.32 -4.78
C THR A 98 -8.26 20.35 -3.29
N TYR A 99 -7.31 19.53 -2.80
CA TYR A 99 -7.01 19.43 -1.37
C TYR A 99 -5.52 19.29 -1.10
N ASN A 100 -5.07 19.91 -0.01
CA ASN A 100 -3.85 19.51 0.68
C ASN A 100 -4.23 18.69 1.92
N VAL A 101 -3.41 17.70 2.25
CA VAL A 101 -3.53 16.94 3.50
C VAL A 101 -2.21 16.97 4.25
N TYR A 102 -2.28 17.24 5.55
CA TYR A 102 -1.13 17.37 6.43
C TYR A 102 -1.22 16.35 7.57
N ILE A 103 -0.08 15.84 8.01
CA ILE A 103 0.06 14.96 9.18
C ILE A 103 0.87 15.67 10.28
N LYS A 104 0.56 15.39 11.55
CA LYS A 104 1.33 15.81 12.73
C LYS A 104 1.22 14.76 13.83
N GLY A 105 2.25 14.61 14.66
CA GLY A 105 2.36 13.58 15.69
C GLY A 105 3.18 12.38 15.22
N GLY A 106 3.44 11.45 16.14
CA GLY A 106 4.52 10.46 15.97
C GLY A 106 5.85 11.17 15.78
N ASP A 107 6.47 10.93 14.63
CA ASP A 107 7.74 11.55 14.23
C ASP A 107 7.54 13.02 13.76
N TYR A 108 6.42 13.32 13.09
CA TYR A 108 6.08 14.64 12.54
C TYR A 108 5.86 15.67 13.65
N ALA A 109 6.92 16.38 14.03
CA ALA A 109 6.89 17.42 15.05
C ALA A 109 5.86 18.53 14.73
N ASP A 110 5.66 18.87 13.46
CA ASP A 110 4.69 19.86 12.96
C ASP A 110 3.86 19.37 11.77
N TRP A 111 2.93 20.22 11.30
CA TRP A 111 2.02 19.88 10.20
C TRP A 111 2.76 19.77 8.86
N THR A 112 3.11 18.54 8.50
CA THR A 112 3.86 18.18 7.29
C THR A 112 2.91 17.74 6.19
N ALA A 113 3.03 18.32 4.99
CA ALA A 113 2.24 17.90 3.83
C ALA A 113 2.61 16.48 3.42
N ILE A 114 1.61 15.65 3.10
CA ILE A 114 1.79 14.28 2.59
C ILE A 114 1.91 14.29 1.07
N ASP A 115 2.50 13.24 0.50
CA ASP A 115 2.62 13.02 -0.95
C ASP A 115 1.27 13.20 -1.66
N ALA A 116 1.18 14.11 -2.63
CA ALA A 116 -0.05 14.41 -3.37
C ALA A 116 -0.77 13.17 -3.95
N PRO A 117 -0.09 12.11 -4.47
CA PRO A 117 -0.75 10.90 -4.96
C PRO A 117 -1.50 10.06 -3.91
N LEU A 118 -1.29 10.31 -2.61
CA LEU A 118 -2.05 9.70 -1.51
C LEU A 118 -3.41 10.38 -1.29
N VAL A 119 -3.59 11.62 -1.80
CA VAL A 119 -4.83 12.40 -1.72
C VAL A 119 -5.68 12.09 -2.96
N ARG A 120 -6.86 11.49 -2.77
CA ARG A 120 -7.70 10.90 -3.81
C ARG A 120 -9.14 11.41 -3.71
N LEU A 121 -9.77 11.76 -4.85
CA LEU A 121 -11.18 12.18 -4.87
C LEU A 121 -12.04 11.17 -5.64
N TYR A 122 -13.06 10.66 -4.97
CA TYR A 122 -14.14 9.85 -5.53
C TYR A 122 -15.39 10.73 -5.70
N ASP A 123 -16.36 10.27 -6.50
CA ASP A 123 -17.59 11.02 -6.90
C ASP A 123 -18.31 11.81 -5.79
N THR A 124 -18.22 11.39 -4.52
CA THR A 124 -18.89 12.06 -3.39
C THR A 124 -18.00 12.40 -2.19
N TYR A 125 -16.71 12.01 -2.18
CA TYR A 125 -15.81 12.21 -1.04
C TYR A 125 -14.35 12.29 -1.46
N GLY A 126 -13.56 13.03 -0.69
CA GLY A 126 -12.10 12.92 -0.72
C GLY A 126 -11.64 11.92 0.33
N ARG A 127 -10.51 11.25 0.05
CA ARG A 127 -9.81 10.36 0.98
C ARG A 127 -8.30 10.60 0.90
N ALA A 128 -7.62 10.38 2.02
CA ALA A 128 -6.17 10.29 2.07
C ALA A 128 -5.76 9.15 3.00
N ASP A 129 -4.74 8.39 2.58
CA ASP A 129 -4.18 7.25 3.30
C ASP A 129 -2.66 7.48 3.46
N VAL A 130 -2.21 7.86 4.65
CA VAL A 130 -0.78 8.04 4.94
C VAL A 130 -0.20 6.69 5.36
N VAL A 131 0.90 6.27 4.74
CA VAL A 131 1.51 4.93 4.88
C VAL A 131 3.02 5.00 5.10
N GLY A 132 3.59 4.03 5.81
CA GLY A 132 4.99 4.03 6.22
C GLY A 132 5.22 4.73 7.56
N LEU A 133 4.20 4.74 8.42
CA LEU A 133 4.21 5.39 9.73
C LEU A 133 4.71 4.45 10.83
N ARG A 134 5.53 4.98 11.74
CA ARG A 134 5.91 4.29 12.99
C ARG A 134 4.70 4.10 13.91
N ALA A 135 4.68 3.06 14.76
CA ALA A 135 3.65 2.95 15.79
C ALA A 135 3.63 4.20 16.69
N GLY A 136 2.46 4.81 16.87
CA GLY A 136 2.37 6.12 17.50
C GLY A 136 0.98 6.74 17.47
N HIS A 137 0.92 8.04 17.72
CA HIS A 137 -0.30 8.83 17.76
C HIS A 137 -0.18 10.05 16.86
N TYR A 138 -1.02 10.07 15.82
CA TYR A 138 -0.99 11.06 14.74
C TYR A 138 -2.31 11.85 14.68
N ARG A 139 -2.34 12.91 13.89
CA ARG A 139 -3.57 13.61 13.44
C ARG A 139 -3.41 13.97 11.98
N LEU A 140 -4.52 14.00 11.26
CA LEU A 140 -4.60 14.46 9.87
C LEU A 140 -5.41 15.75 9.79
N ARG A 141 -4.99 16.64 8.89
CA ARG A 141 -5.63 17.92 8.59
C ARG A 141 -5.92 17.97 7.09
N VAL A 142 -7.16 18.22 6.73
CA VAL A 142 -7.60 18.41 5.34
C VAL A 142 -7.83 19.90 5.09
N VAL A 143 -7.20 20.46 4.06
CA VAL A 143 -7.36 21.86 3.65
C VAL A 143 -7.86 21.92 2.21
N PRO A 144 -9.06 22.47 1.94
CA PRO A 144 -9.53 22.66 0.56
C PRO A 144 -8.68 23.74 -0.13
N VAL A 145 -8.40 23.58 -1.41
CA VAL A 145 -7.67 24.54 -2.25
C VAL A 145 -8.60 24.99 -3.38
N VAL A 146 -8.79 26.30 -3.50
CA VAL A 146 -9.65 26.93 -4.51
C VAL A 146 -8.89 28.11 -5.11
N ASP A 147 -8.94 28.28 -6.44
CA ASP A 147 -8.17 29.29 -7.18
C ASP A 147 -6.66 29.26 -6.84
N GLY A 148 -6.11 28.04 -6.66
CA GLY A 148 -4.72 27.81 -6.26
C GLY A 148 -4.37 28.23 -4.83
N LYS A 149 -5.35 28.50 -3.97
CA LYS A 149 -5.14 29.02 -2.60
C LYS A 149 -5.81 28.15 -1.55
N GLU A 150 -5.06 27.86 -0.49
CA GLU A 150 -5.58 27.18 0.69
C GLU A 150 -6.72 27.95 1.35
N ARG A 151 -7.85 27.28 1.52
CA ARG A 151 -8.99 27.73 2.31
C ARG A 151 -8.77 27.31 3.75
N THR A 152 -7.79 27.95 4.40
CA THR A 152 -7.45 27.71 5.80
C THR A 152 -8.60 27.98 6.77
N ASP A 153 -9.60 28.77 6.35
CA ASP A 153 -10.88 28.90 7.04
C ASP A 153 -11.68 27.59 7.03
N ARG A 154 -11.70 26.86 5.91
CA ARG A 154 -12.44 25.59 5.71
C ARG A 154 -11.68 24.33 6.18
N THR A 155 -10.46 24.47 6.67
CA THR A 155 -9.61 23.38 7.21
C THR A 155 -10.32 22.52 8.25
N SER A 156 -10.26 21.20 8.10
CA SER A 156 -10.89 20.22 9.01
C SER A 156 -9.83 19.27 9.60
N GLU A 157 -9.91 18.90 10.89
CA GLU A 157 -8.87 18.12 11.58
C GLU A 157 -9.41 16.87 12.29
N THR A 158 -8.66 15.77 12.25
CA THR A 158 -9.02 14.54 12.96
C THR A 158 -8.76 14.62 14.46
N GLY A 159 -9.41 13.74 15.23
CA GLY A 159 -8.92 13.35 16.55
C GLY A 159 -7.56 12.64 16.46
N SER A 160 -7.02 12.21 17.61
CA SER A 160 -5.79 11.40 17.61
C SER A 160 -6.06 10.01 17.03
N LEU A 161 -5.31 9.67 15.97
CA LEU A 161 -5.33 8.38 15.30
C LEU A 161 -4.19 7.52 15.86
N ARG A 162 -4.50 6.33 16.38
CA ARG A 162 -3.51 5.38 16.91
C ARG A 162 -3.02 4.45 15.79
N VAL A 163 -1.74 4.54 15.48
CA VAL A 163 -1.03 3.65 14.55
C VAL A 163 -0.32 2.55 15.35
N VAL A 164 -0.29 1.34 14.80
CA VAL A 164 0.42 0.17 15.36
C VAL A 164 1.35 -0.43 14.29
N ASN A 165 2.35 -1.22 14.69
CA ASN A 165 3.16 -1.98 13.72
C ASN A 165 2.36 -3.18 13.17
N TYR A 166 2.70 -3.65 11.97
CA TYR A 166 2.37 -5.00 11.51
C TYR A 166 3.12 -6.05 12.37
N ASP A 167 2.48 -7.20 12.60
CA ASP A 167 3.06 -8.33 13.31
C ASP A 167 4.10 -9.08 12.45
N ARG A 168 5.38 -8.93 12.82
CA ARG A 168 6.54 -9.53 12.13
C ARG A 168 6.95 -10.90 12.67
N SER A 169 6.06 -11.59 13.39
CA SER A 169 6.37 -12.87 14.02
C SER A 169 6.33 -14.07 13.05
N GLY A 170 7.40 -14.22 12.26
CA GLY A 170 7.53 -15.36 11.35
C GLY A 170 8.96 -15.65 10.88
N PHE A 171 9.14 -16.80 10.21
CA PHE A 171 10.44 -17.19 9.65
C PHE A 171 11.02 -16.19 8.63
N ALA A 172 10.22 -15.31 8.02
CA ALA A 172 10.72 -14.24 7.15
C ALA A 172 11.62 -13.23 7.90
N HIS A 173 11.42 -13.07 9.21
CA HIS A 173 12.16 -12.16 10.09
C HIS A 173 13.14 -12.92 11.02
N LYS A 174 13.32 -14.24 10.84
CA LYS A 174 14.31 -14.99 11.62
C LYS A 174 15.72 -14.55 11.21
N ASP A 175 16.43 -13.95 12.16
CA ASP A 175 17.77 -13.38 11.99
C ASP A 175 17.87 -12.37 10.84
N TYR A 176 16.76 -11.72 10.48
CA TYR A 176 16.67 -10.77 9.37
C TYR A 176 15.69 -9.64 9.69
N GLN A 177 16.04 -8.42 9.29
CA GLN A 177 15.31 -7.19 9.63
C GLN A 177 14.98 -6.38 8.39
N GLY A 178 13.78 -5.80 8.35
CA GLY A 178 13.28 -5.03 7.21
C GLY A 178 13.13 -5.91 5.96
N VAL A 179 12.06 -6.69 5.87
CA VAL A 179 11.69 -7.37 4.62
C VAL A 179 11.12 -6.34 3.65
N GLY A 180 11.52 -6.39 2.38
CA GLY A 180 11.06 -5.42 1.36
C GLY A 180 11.74 -4.06 1.47
N ALA A 181 10.98 -2.99 1.28
CA ALA A 181 11.44 -1.60 1.21
C ALA A 181 11.38 -0.85 2.56
N TYR A 182 10.80 -1.47 3.59
CA TYR A 182 10.54 -0.87 4.90
C TYR A 182 11.47 -1.41 5.99
N ASN A 183 11.60 -0.65 7.08
CA ASN A 183 12.25 -1.05 8.33
C ASN A 183 11.27 -1.83 9.24
N ASP A 184 11.78 -2.46 10.30
CA ASP A 184 10.94 -3.22 11.25
C ASP A 184 10.05 -2.34 12.16
N ASP A 185 10.23 -1.02 12.09
CA ASP A 185 9.36 -0.04 12.75
C ASP A 185 8.32 0.61 11.82
N GLY A 186 8.28 0.18 10.55
CA GLY A 186 7.35 0.66 9.53
C GLY A 186 7.78 1.88 8.72
N THR A 187 8.90 2.53 9.08
CA THR A 187 9.46 3.61 8.27
C THR A 187 10.13 3.09 6.99
N LEU A 188 10.24 3.92 5.94
CA LEU A 188 10.98 3.55 4.72
C LEU A 188 12.48 3.37 5.01
N LYS A 189 13.12 2.42 4.32
CA LYS A 189 14.59 2.29 4.35
C LYS A 189 15.26 3.55 3.77
N SER A 190 16.42 3.91 4.32
CA SER A 190 17.22 5.03 3.79
C SER A 190 17.50 4.85 2.30
N GLY A 191 17.29 5.92 1.52
CA GLY A 191 17.48 5.91 0.07
C GLY A 191 16.44 5.11 -0.72
N ALA A 192 15.37 4.61 -0.10
CA ALA A 192 14.28 3.93 -0.80
C ALA A 192 13.69 4.79 -1.93
N LYS A 193 13.09 4.12 -2.91
CA LYS A 193 12.34 4.73 -4.01
C LYS A 193 10.87 4.38 -3.81
N VAL A 194 10.01 5.39 -3.90
CA VAL A 194 8.56 5.21 -3.88
C VAL A 194 8.06 5.49 -5.29
N ILE A 195 7.24 4.59 -5.83
CA ILE A 195 6.47 4.86 -7.06
C ILE A 195 4.99 4.63 -6.80
N TYR A 196 4.17 5.52 -7.34
CA TYR A 196 2.71 5.44 -7.29
C TYR A 196 2.18 4.87 -8.59
N VAL A 197 1.40 3.80 -8.52
CA VAL A 197 0.94 3.05 -9.70
C VAL A 197 -0.58 2.93 -9.71
N ASP A 198 -1.19 3.24 -10.85
CA ASP A 198 -2.62 3.13 -11.14
C ASP A 198 -2.85 2.66 -12.59
N ALA A 199 -4.10 2.39 -12.97
CA ALA A 199 -4.43 1.92 -14.32
C ALA A 199 -4.02 2.91 -15.44
N GLN A 200 -4.00 4.20 -15.12
CA GLN A 200 -3.65 5.27 -16.05
C GLN A 200 -2.14 5.32 -16.31
N ASN A 201 -1.32 5.09 -15.27
CA ASN A 201 0.13 5.26 -15.35
C ASN A 201 0.95 3.96 -15.37
N ALA A 202 0.37 2.77 -15.20
CA ALA A 202 1.14 1.52 -15.08
C ALA A 202 2.07 1.19 -16.28
N LYS A 203 1.84 1.80 -17.46
CA LYS A 203 2.75 1.72 -18.64
C LYS A 203 3.82 2.81 -18.70
N THR A 204 3.64 3.91 -17.98
CA THR A 204 4.37 5.18 -18.17
C THR A 204 5.05 5.71 -16.91
N VAL A 205 4.69 5.19 -15.72
CA VAL A 205 5.38 5.43 -14.45
C VAL A 205 6.87 5.16 -14.62
N THR A 206 7.72 5.99 -14.00
CA THR A 206 9.18 5.88 -14.10
C THR A 206 9.85 5.79 -12.74
N ALA A 207 11.01 5.14 -12.70
CA ALA A 207 11.91 5.15 -11.55
C ALA A 207 13.34 5.43 -12.00
N LYS A 208 14.02 6.39 -11.34
CA LYS A 208 15.45 6.61 -11.49
C LYS A 208 16.20 5.74 -10.49
N LEU A 209 16.89 4.73 -11.01
CA LEU A 209 17.67 3.75 -10.26
C LEU A 209 19.16 3.88 -10.63
N SER A 210 20.02 3.26 -9.84
CA SER A 210 21.49 3.30 -9.92
C SER A 210 22.06 2.94 -11.30
N SER A 211 21.33 2.16 -12.10
CA SER A 211 21.72 1.77 -13.45
C SER A 211 20.96 2.46 -14.60
N GLY A 212 20.07 3.41 -14.30
CA GLY A 212 19.34 4.21 -15.29
C GLY A 212 17.92 4.58 -14.86
N THR A 213 17.21 5.29 -15.74
CA THR A 213 15.76 5.49 -15.62
C THR A 213 15.03 4.34 -16.31
N PHE A 214 14.06 3.75 -15.63
CA PHE A 214 13.21 2.67 -16.12
C PHE A 214 11.75 3.13 -16.18
N THR A 215 10.96 2.55 -17.09
CA THR A 215 9.57 2.95 -17.38
C THR A 215 8.68 1.71 -17.40
N GLY A 216 7.45 1.84 -16.89
CA GLY A 216 6.46 0.77 -16.76
C GLY A 216 6.68 -0.09 -15.51
N LEU A 217 5.60 -0.60 -14.93
CA LEU A 217 5.62 -1.39 -13.69
C LEU A 217 6.59 -2.58 -13.78
N GLN A 218 6.45 -3.42 -14.81
CA GLN A 218 7.32 -4.57 -15.01
C GLN A 218 8.72 -4.16 -15.48
N GLY A 219 8.84 -3.11 -16.30
CA GLY A 219 10.11 -2.55 -16.75
C GLY A 219 11.01 -2.07 -15.59
N ILE A 220 10.43 -1.40 -14.59
CA ILE A 220 11.11 -0.97 -13.37
C ILE A 220 11.54 -2.19 -12.54
N ILE A 221 10.63 -3.11 -12.23
CA ILE A 221 10.94 -4.33 -11.45
C ILE A 221 12.05 -5.16 -12.13
N LYS A 222 12.06 -5.21 -13.47
CA LYS A 222 13.05 -5.95 -14.25
C LYS A 222 14.47 -5.37 -14.19
N ALA A 223 14.66 -4.13 -13.75
CA ALA A 223 15.99 -3.53 -13.55
C ALA A 223 16.87 -4.37 -12.61
N TYR A 224 16.26 -5.01 -11.60
CA TYR A 224 16.93 -5.80 -10.58
C TYR A 224 17.44 -7.17 -11.10
N GLU A 225 16.94 -7.69 -12.22
CA GLU A 225 17.27 -9.04 -12.74
C GLU A 225 18.78 -9.23 -13.00
N LYS A 226 19.49 -8.15 -13.33
CA LYS A 226 20.93 -8.16 -13.59
C LYS A 226 21.80 -8.06 -12.32
N GLY A 227 21.22 -7.79 -11.16
CA GLY A 227 21.94 -7.64 -9.88
C GLY A 227 22.94 -6.49 -9.87
N ASN A 228 22.61 -5.39 -10.56
CA ASN A 228 23.35 -4.12 -10.57
C ASN A 228 22.45 -2.93 -10.18
N VAL A 229 21.34 -3.23 -9.51
CA VAL A 229 20.40 -2.35 -8.82
C VAL A 229 20.07 -3.07 -7.51
N SER A 230 20.02 -2.35 -6.40
CA SER A 230 19.73 -2.91 -5.07
C SER A 230 19.08 -1.94 -4.11
N GLU A 231 18.72 -0.73 -4.59
CA GLU A 231 18.00 0.25 -3.79
C GLU A 231 16.61 -0.28 -3.39
N PRO A 232 16.14 -0.01 -2.17
CA PRO A 232 14.80 -0.42 -1.75
C PRO A 232 13.72 0.26 -2.61
N LEU A 233 12.64 -0.46 -2.94
CA LEU A 233 11.59 0.03 -3.83
C LEU A 233 10.19 -0.30 -3.29
N ALA A 234 9.46 0.71 -2.84
CA ALA A 234 8.05 0.62 -2.49
C ALA A 234 7.18 0.96 -3.71
N ILE A 235 6.39 0.00 -4.16
CA ILE A 235 5.46 0.12 -5.28
C ILE A 235 4.04 0.26 -4.71
N ARG A 236 3.55 1.50 -4.67
CA ARG A 236 2.28 1.91 -4.07
C ARG A 236 1.14 1.83 -5.09
N ILE A 237 0.38 0.74 -5.06
CA ILE A 237 -0.77 0.45 -5.91
C ILE A 237 -2.00 1.23 -5.42
N LYS A 238 -2.65 1.99 -6.31
CA LYS A 238 -3.88 2.75 -6.02
C LYS A 238 -5.05 2.21 -6.85
N GLY A 239 -6.18 1.90 -6.21
CA GLY A 239 -7.37 1.40 -6.88
C GLY A 239 -7.14 0.11 -7.68
N LEU A 240 -7.94 -0.11 -8.72
CA LEU A 240 -7.83 -1.29 -9.58
C LEU A 240 -6.78 -1.10 -10.70
N ILE A 241 -5.85 -2.04 -10.82
CA ILE A 241 -5.01 -2.26 -12.02
C ILE A 241 -5.40 -3.58 -12.68
N SER A 242 -5.83 -3.55 -13.94
CA SER A 242 -6.17 -4.74 -14.72
C SER A 242 -4.99 -5.22 -15.59
N ALA A 243 -5.07 -6.47 -16.05
CA ALA A 243 -4.05 -7.08 -16.91
C ALA A 243 -3.82 -6.40 -18.28
N ALA A 244 -4.71 -5.48 -18.67
CA ALA A 244 -4.56 -4.64 -19.87
C ALA A 244 -3.80 -3.33 -19.60
N ASP A 245 -3.60 -2.97 -18.33
CA ASP A 245 -3.13 -1.65 -17.91
C ASP A 245 -1.62 -1.60 -17.73
N VAL A 246 -0.98 -2.72 -17.38
CA VAL A 246 0.48 -2.85 -17.22
C VAL A 246 1.25 -2.81 -18.55
N ASP A 247 2.54 -2.48 -18.48
CA ASP A 247 3.46 -2.45 -19.63
C ASP A 247 3.76 -3.85 -20.20
N ALA A 248 4.03 -4.82 -19.33
CA ALA A 248 4.45 -6.17 -19.69
C ALA A 248 4.23 -7.16 -18.54
N PHE A 249 4.40 -8.44 -18.84
CA PHE A 249 4.52 -9.51 -17.85
C PHE A 249 5.85 -10.24 -18.01
N GLY A 250 6.61 -10.40 -16.92
CA GLY A 250 7.80 -11.26 -16.89
C GLY A 250 7.47 -12.74 -16.75
N SER A 251 6.22 -13.09 -16.44
CA SER A 251 5.67 -14.44 -16.50
C SER A 251 4.39 -14.48 -17.33
N SER A 252 4.37 -15.28 -18.40
CA SER A 252 3.15 -15.52 -19.18
C SER A 252 2.11 -16.36 -18.43
N ALA A 253 2.56 -17.22 -17.50
CA ALA A 253 1.71 -18.04 -16.65
C ALA A 253 1.10 -17.24 -15.49
N GLU A 254 1.90 -16.40 -14.82
CA GLU A 254 1.50 -15.75 -13.55
C GLU A 254 1.09 -14.28 -13.76
N GLY A 255 2.01 -13.48 -14.31
CA GLY A 255 1.89 -12.03 -14.41
C GLY A 255 3.21 -11.30 -14.13
N ILE A 256 3.18 -10.39 -13.15
CA ILE A 256 4.32 -9.55 -12.79
C ILE A 256 5.40 -10.38 -12.11
N GLN A 257 6.62 -10.33 -12.60
CA GLN A 257 7.75 -11.11 -12.10
C GLN A 257 8.78 -10.21 -11.40
N MET A 258 9.03 -10.51 -10.13
CA MET A 258 10.21 -10.07 -9.39
C MET A 258 11.27 -11.18 -9.48
N LYS A 259 12.42 -10.90 -10.08
CA LYS A 259 13.45 -11.91 -10.34
C LYS A 259 14.84 -11.42 -10.00
N GLY A 260 15.54 -12.20 -9.18
CA GLY A 260 16.95 -12.06 -8.88
C GLY A 260 17.88 -12.73 -9.91
N ARG A 261 19.13 -12.27 -9.95
CA ARG A 261 20.19 -12.76 -10.84
C ARG A 261 20.55 -14.23 -10.59
N ARG A 262 20.48 -14.66 -9.33
CA ARG A 262 20.84 -15.99 -8.78
C ARG A 262 20.07 -16.20 -7.47
N ALA A 263 19.93 -17.43 -6.98
CA ALA A 263 19.32 -17.75 -5.69
C ALA A 263 19.67 -16.72 -4.59
N ASP A 264 18.66 -16.33 -3.79
CA ASP A 264 18.79 -15.39 -2.66
C ASP A 264 19.38 -13.99 -3.03
N SER A 265 19.13 -13.48 -4.24
CA SER A 265 19.52 -12.10 -4.62
C SER A 265 18.61 -11.08 -3.93
N GLU A 266 19.16 -10.26 -3.04
CA GLU A 266 18.41 -9.28 -2.27
C GLU A 266 17.87 -8.14 -3.16
N LEU A 267 16.54 -7.98 -3.20
CA LEU A 267 15.83 -7.02 -4.04
C LEU A 267 15.31 -5.81 -3.25
N ASN A 268 14.88 -6.01 -1.99
CA ASN A 268 14.28 -4.99 -1.13
C ASN A 268 13.03 -4.32 -1.76
N ILE A 269 12.15 -5.11 -2.39
CA ILE A 269 10.94 -4.63 -3.06
C ILE A 269 9.71 -4.86 -2.18
N THR A 270 8.84 -3.86 -2.04
CA THR A 270 7.50 -3.98 -1.46
C THR A 270 6.45 -3.70 -2.52
N ILE A 271 5.46 -4.58 -2.65
CA ILE A 271 4.17 -4.26 -3.31
C ILE A 271 3.19 -3.87 -2.20
N GLU A 272 2.74 -2.63 -2.19
CA GLU A 272 1.88 -2.05 -1.15
C GLU A 272 0.61 -1.48 -1.79
N GLY A 273 -0.57 -1.90 -1.37
CA GLY A 273 -1.81 -1.23 -1.75
C GLY A 273 -2.14 -0.03 -0.85
N ILE A 274 -2.74 1.01 -1.44
CA ILE A 274 -3.13 2.25 -0.76
C ILE A 274 -4.64 2.28 -0.56
N GLY A 275 -5.09 2.35 0.70
CA GLY A 275 -6.51 2.33 1.08
C GLY A 275 -7.13 0.94 1.04
N GLU A 276 -8.46 0.89 0.90
CA GLU A 276 -9.25 -0.35 0.89
C GLU A 276 -9.63 -0.85 -0.53
N ASP A 277 -9.31 -0.08 -1.56
CA ASP A 277 -9.66 -0.30 -2.97
C ASP A 277 -8.51 -0.81 -3.85
N ALA A 278 -7.27 -0.81 -3.32
CA ALA A 278 -6.09 -1.28 -4.05
C ALA A 278 -6.22 -2.77 -4.45
N THR A 279 -6.19 -3.03 -5.77
CA THR A 279 -6.55 -4.33 -6.35
C THR A 279 -5.79 -4.60 -7.65
N VAL A 280 -5.40 -5.86 -7.91
CA VAL A 280 -4.98 -6.34 -9.24
C VAL A 280 -5.98 -7.35 -9.81
N LYS A 281 -6.29 -7.24 -11.11
CA LYS A 281 -7.27 -8.12 -11.81
C LYS A 281 -6.74 -8.72 -13.10
N GLY A 282 -6.85 -10.05 -13.24
CA GLY A 282 -6.44 -10.77 -14.47
C GLY A 282 -4.97 -11.20 -14.52
N PHE A 283 -4.22 -11.00 -13.42
CA PHE A 283 -2.82 -11.39 -13.24
C PHE A 283 -2.49 -11.59 -11.76
N GLY A 284 -1.44 -12.37 -11.51
CA GLY A 284 -0.80 -12.54 -10.21
C GLY A 284 0.69 -12.18 -10.26
N PHE A 285 1.44 -12.64 -9.27
CA PHE A 285 2.86 -12.33 -9.10
C PHE A 285 3.74 -13.59 -9.08
N LEU A 286 4.95 -13.49 -9.61
CA LEU A 286 5.99 -14.52 -9.55
C LEU A 286 7.26 -13.98 -8.92
N VAL A 287 7.77 -14.68 -7.91
CA VAL A 287 9.03 -14.33 -7.22
C VAL A 287 10.06 -15.42 -7.49
N ARG A 288 11.19 -15.03 -8.08
CA ARG A 288 12.29 -15.94 -8.48
C ARG A 288 13.63 -15.45 -7.96
N ASN A 289 14.44 -16.37 -7.45
CA ASN A 289 15.85 -16.12 -7.08
C ASN A 289 16.02 -14.93 -6.12
N ALA A 290 14.98 -14.56 -5.36
CA ALA A 290 14.87 -13.27 -4.71
C ALA A 290 15.03 -13.38 -3.20
N LYS A 291 15.61 -12.35 -2.58
CA LYS A 291 15.59 -12.14 -1.15
C LYS A 291 14.97 -10.78 -0.81
N SER A 292 14.26 -10.69 0.32
CA SER A 292 13.66 -9.44 0.79
C SER A 292 12.60 -8.90 -0.17
N VAL A 293 11.43 -9.55 -0.18
CA VAL A 293 10.24 -9.12 -0.92
C VAL A 293 9.04 -9.14 0.02
N GLU A 294 8.25 -8.06 -0.01
CA GLU A 294 7.07 -7.84 0.82
C GLU A 294 5.84 -7.61 -0.07
N PHE A 295 4.68 -8.16 0.32
CA PHE A 295 3.39 -7.90 -0.31
C PHE A 295 2.37 -7.55 0.76
N ARG A 296 1.74 -6.37 0.67
CA ARG A 296 0.80 -5.89 1.69
C ARG A 296 -0.38 -5.07 1.18
N ASN A 297 -1.50 -5.16 1.91
CA ASN A 297 -2.71 -4.35 1.72
C ASN A 297 -3.27 -4.36 0.28
N LEU A 298 -3.30 -5.53 -0.37
CA LEU A 298 -3.66 -5.68 -1.79
C LEU A 298 -4.77 -6.71 -2.00
N GLY A 299 -5.71 -6.43 -2.91
CA GLY A 299 -6.68 -7.40 -3.42
C GLY A 299 -6.18 -8.09 -4.68
N ILE A 300 -6.32 -9.41 -4.78
CA ILE A 300 -5.92 -10.19 -5.97
C ILE A 300 -7.14 -10.94 -6.51
N MET A 301 -7.53 -10.63 -7.75
CA MET A 301 -8.73 -11.16 -8.40
C MET A 301 -8.42 -11.73 -9.79
N ARG A 302 -9.03 -12.87 -10.15
CA ARG A 302 -8.93 -13.46 -11.50
C ARG A 302 -7.49 -13.65 -11.98
N GLN A 303 -6.58 -13.94 -11.07
CA GLN A 303 -5.20 -14.33 -11.32
C GLN A 303 -5.10 -15.47 -12.35
N LYS A 304 -3.97 -15.56 -13.07
CA LYS A 304 -3.84 -16.41 -14.26
C LYS A 304 -3.69 -17.89 -13.92
N ASP A 305 -2.69 -18.22 -13.11
CA ASP A 305 -2.39 -19.57 -12.59
C ASP A 305 -2.41 -19.47 -11.05
N ASP A 306 -1.35 -18.90 -10.43
CA ASP A 306 -1.34 -18.51 -9.01
C ASP A 306 -1.64 -17.01 -8.80
N GLY A 307 -2.05 -16.65 -7.57
CA GLY A 307 -2.14 -15.25 -7.12
C GLY A 307 -0.77 -14.68 -6.75
N ILE A 308 -0.03 -15.38 -5.88
CA ILE A 308 1.39 -15.15 -5.61
C ILE A 308 2.11 -16.51 -5.64
N SER A 309 3.10 -16.62 -6.54
CA SER A 309 3.91 -17.82 -6.80
C SER A 309 5.35 -17.58 -6.34
N LEU A 310 5.81 -18.31 -5.33
CA LEU A 310 7.20 -18.25 -4.84
C LEU A 310 8.00 -19.46 -5.35
N ASP A 311 8.22 -19.50 -6.67
CA ASP A 311 8.98 -20.52 -7.41
C ASP A 311 10.09 -19.82 -8.19
N THR A 312 11.39 -19.83 -7.84
CA THR A 312 12.19 -20.80 -7.08
C THR A 312 13.31 -20.09 -6.30
N ASP A 313 13.92 -20.76 -5.32
CA ASP A 313 15.16 -20.37 -4.62
C ASP A 313 15.13 -18.94 -4.01
N ASN A 314 14.04 -18.64 -3.31
CA ASN A 314 13.80 -17.37 -2.62
C ASN A 314 14.12 -17.43 -1.11
N SER A 315 14.34 -16.27 -0.47
CA SER A 315 14.45 -16.16 1.01
C SER A 315 13.88 -14.87 1.59
N ASN A 316 13.48 -14.89 2.86
CA ASN A 316 12.98 -13.71 3.60
C ASN A 316 11.87 -12.98 2.81
N ILE A 317 10.78 -13.71 2.57
CA ILE A 317 9.61 -13.24 1.81
C ILE A 317 8.41 -13.13 2.75
N TRP A 318 7.75 -11.98 2.77
CA TRP A 318 6.58 -11.71 3.61
C TRP A 318 5.37 -11.35 2.76
N VAL A 319 4.25 -12.00 3.02
CA VAL A 319 2.97 -11.77 2.31
C VAL A 319 1.90 -11.60 3.37
N HIS A 320 1.31 -10.42 3.50
CA HIS A 320 0.44 -10.14 4.64
C HIS A 320 -0.67 -9.12 4.40
N ASN A 321 -1.77 -9.23 5.15
CA ASN A 321 -2.92 -8.32 5.05
C ASN A 321 -3.39 -8.12 3.59
N ILE A 322 -3.46 -9.22 2.82
CA ILE A 322 -3.97 -9.24 1.45
C ILE A 322 -5.26 -10.06 1.34
N ASP A 323 -6.13 -9.67 0.43
CA ASP A 323 -7.32 -10.43 0.03
C ASP A 323 -7.00 -11.20 -1.25
N VAL A 324 -7.19 -12.52 -1.25
CA VAL A 324 -7.07 -13.34 -2.47
C VAL A 324 -8.38 -14.04 -2.76
N PHE A 325 -8.96 -13.70 -3.91
CA PHE A 325 -10.25 -14.21 -4.39
C PHE A 325 -10.04 -15.31 -5.44
N TYR A 326 -11.14 -15.75 -6.08
CA TYR A 326 -11.09 -16.68 -7.20
C TYR A 326 -10.09 -16.26 -8.28
N GLY A 327 -9.30 -17.23 -8.74
CA GLY A 327 -8.54 -17.11 -9.97
C GLY A 327 -9.40 -17.11 -11.22
N LYS A 328 -8.73 -17.13 -12.37
CA LYS A 328 -9.34 -17.40 -13.66
C LYS A 328 -9.91 -18.82 -13.66
N SER A 329 -11.20 -18.95 -13.97
CA SER A 329 -11.88 -20.24 -13.96
C SER A 329 -11.32 -21.20 -15.02
N GLY A 330 -10.83 -22.36 -14.57
CA GLY A 330 -10.44 -23.49 -15.40
C GLY A 330 -11.48 -24.61 -15.35
N SER A 331 -11.07 -25.83 -15.72
CA SER A 331 -11.90 -27.05 -15.64
C SER A 331 -11.54 -27.91 -14.42
N GLY A 332 -12.46 -28.79 -14.02
CA GLY A 332 -12.21 -29.74 -12.92
C GLY A 332 -11.96 -29.04 -11.58
N ASP A 333 -10.85 -29.38 -10.94
CA ASP A 333 -10.40 -28.79 -9.68
C ASP A 333 -9.78 -27.38 -9.85
N HIS A 334 -9.73 -26.83 -11.07
CA HIS A 334 -9.34 -25.44 -11.35
C HIS A 334 -10.55 -24.48 -11.48
N ALA A 335 -11.77 -24.91 -11.16
CA ALA A 335 -12.97 -24.08 -11.34
C ALA A 335 -12.92 -22.72 -10.59
N LYS A 336 -12.22 -22.68 -9.44
CA LYS A 336 -11.98 -21.50 -8.58
C LYS A 336 -10.58 -20.85 -8.81
N GLY A 337 -9.80 -21.31 -9.80
CA GLY A 337 -8.36 -21.00 -10.02
C GLY A 337 -7.43 -22.19 -9.72
N ASP A 338 -6.11 -22.07 -9.92
CA ASP A 338 -5.14 -22.93 -9.18
C ASP A 338 -4.77 -22.25 -7.85
N GLY A 339 -3.49 -21.97 -7.58
CA GLY A 339 -3.02 -21.44 -6.31
C GLY A 339 -3.57 -20.06 -5.97
N ALA A 340 -3.81 -19.79 -4.68
CA ALA A 340 -3.92 -18.40 -4.20
C ALA A 340 -2.54 -17.86 -3.79
N ILE A 341 -1.84 -18.53 -2.86
CA ILE A 341 -0.47 -18.18 -2.44
C ILE A 341 0.37 -19.46 -2.30
N ASP A 342 1.22 -19.76 -3.27
CA ASP A 342 1.93 -21.04 -3.37
C ASP A 342 3.44 -20.87 -3.16
N VAL A 343 4.00 -21.57 -2.16
CA VAL A 343 5.44 -21.61 -1.88
C VAL A 343 6.05 -22.86 -2.49
N LYS A 344 6.99 -22.67 -3.41
CA LYS A 344 7.51 -23.72 -4.30
C LYS A 344 9.05 -23.75 -4.25
N SER A 345 9.62 -24.85 -4.77
CA SER A 345 11.03 -24.99 -5.20
C SER A 345 12.06 -24.22 -4.36
N ASN A 346 12.54 -24.81 -3.25
CA ASN A 346 13.59 -24.25 -2.37
C ASN A 346 13.36 -22.84 -1.79
N SER A 347 12.19 -22.22 -1.96
CA SER A 347 11.82 -21.02 -1.20
C SER A 347 11.78 -21.33 0.29
N LYS A 348 12.43 -20.50 1.10
CA LYS A 348 12.70 -20.69 2.53
C LYS A 348 12.57 -19.37 3.29
N PHE A 349 12.44 -19.39 4.61
CA PHE A 349 12.26 -18.16 5.40
C PHE A 349 11.11 -17.30 4.84
N VAL A 350 9.92 -17.92 4.72
CA VAL A 350 8.71 -17.28 4.20
C VAL A 350 7.69 -17.14 5.31
N THR A 351 6.90 -16.07 5.29
CA THR A 351 5.79 -15.85 6.22
C THR A 351 4.58 -15.35 5.45
N ILE A 352 3.46 -16.06 5.59
CA ILE A 352 2.17 -15.73 4.98
C ILE A 352 1.19 -15.49 6.13
N SER A 353 0.74 -14.25 6.32
CA SER A 353 0.19 -13.82 7.60
C SER A 353 -0.95 -12.83 7.48
N TYR A 354 -2.06 -13.01 8.20
CA TYR A 354 -3.21 -12.11 8.08
C TYR A 354 -3.75 -12.00 6.63
N CYS A 355 -3.59 -13.03 5.80
CA CYS A 355 -4.21 -13.08 4.47
C CYS A 355 -5.65 -13.62 4.58
N HIS A 356 -6.58 -13.03 3.83
CA HIS A 356 -7.96 -13.52 3.71
C HIS A 356 -8.12 -14.23 2.37
N PHE A 357 -8.38 -15.54 2.45
CA PHE A 357 -8.56 -16.42 1.30
C PHE A 357 -10.06 -16.60 1.05
N TRP A 358 -10.62 -15.76 0.18
CA TRP A 358 -12.05 -15.71 -0.13
C TRP A 358 -12.47 -16.84 -1.08
N ASP A 359 -13.06 -17.90 -0.53
CA ASP A 359 -13.55 -19.08 -1.24
C ASP A 359 -12.55 -19.70 -2.24
N THR A 360 -11.26 -19.72 -1.88
CA THR A 360 -10.22 -20.20 -2.80
C THR A 360 -10.20 -21.73 -2.92
N GLY A 361 -10.09 -22.26 -4.15
CA GLY A 361 -10.16 -23.71 -4.40
C GLY A 361 -8.91 -24.49 -3.96
N LYS A 362 -7.75 -23.84 -4.04
CA LYS A 362 -6.42 -24.38 -3.76
C LYS A 362 -5.59 -23.27 -3.10
N SER A 363 -5.82 -23.05 -1.82
CA SER A 363 -5.45 -21.82 -1.14
C SER A 363 -3.94 -21.64 -1.05
N THR A 364 -3.22 -22.61 -0.47
CA THR A 364 -1.77 -22.50 -0.32
C THR A 364 -1.03 -23.83 -0.19
N MET A 365 0.06 -23.97 -0.95
CA MET A 365 0.98 -25.09 -0.95
C MET A 365 2.35 -24.69 -0.41
N ALA A 366 3.06 -25.63 0.23
CA ALA A 366 4.45 -25.44 0.61
C ALA A 366 5.29 -26.65 0.16
N GLY A 367 6.10 -26.47 -0.87
CA GLY A 367 7.09 -27.44 -1.34
C GLY A 367 6.63 -28.41 -2.44
N MET A 368 7.62 -28.86 -3.20
CA MET A 368 7.51 -29.75 -4.35
C MET A 368 8.07 -31.14 -3.99
N LYS A 369 9.10 -31.65 -4.66
CA LYS A 369 9.51 -33.07 -4.55
C LYS A 369 11.03 -33.28 -4.44
N SER A 370 11.81 -32.21 -4.40
CA SER A 370 13.27 -32.27 -4.60
C SER A 370 14.01 -31.12 -3.90
N GLU A 371 13.38 -30.55 -2.87
CA GLU A 371 13.98 -29.55 -2.00
C GLU A 371 15.25 -30.09 -1.33
N SER A 372 16.28 -29.26 -1.22
CA SER A 372 17.63 -29.66 -0.79
C SER A 372 17.88 -29.58 0.73
N GLY A 373 16.90 -29.11 1.50
CA GLY A 373 17.00 -28.99 2.96
C GLY A 373 15.66 -28.65 3.63
N PRO A 374 15.63 -28.54 4.97
CA PRO A 374 14.46 -28.11 5.71
C PRO A 374 14.22 -26.61 5.46
N ASN A 375 13.38 -26.30 4.47
CA ASN A 375 12.94 -24.93 4.24
C ASN A 375 11.87 -24.56 5.29
N TYR A 376 12.08 -23.45 6.01
CA TYR A 376 11.24 -23.03 7.13
C TYR A 376 10.20 -21.99 6.71
N ILE A 377 8.92 -22.27 6.95
CA ILE A 377 7.77 -21.46 6.51
C ILE A 377 6.80 -21.22 7.67
N THR A 378 6.28 -20.00 7.82
CA THR A 378 5.21 -19.64 8.78
C THR A 378 3.90 -19.34 8.06
N TYR A 379 2.79 -19.83 8.62
CA TYR A 379 1.43 -19.35 8.33
C TYR A 379 0.75 -18.94 9.64
N HIS A 380 0.33 -17.67 9.79
CA HIS A 380 -0.37 -17.25 11.01
C HIS A 380 -1.44 -16.18 10.81
N HIS A 381 -2.49 -16.22 11.65
CA HIS A 381 -3.61 -15.28 11.61
C HIS A 381 -4.33 -15.16 10.25
N ASN A 382 -4.14 -16.12 9.33
CA ASN A 382 -4.85 -16.14 8.06
C ASN A 382 -6.30 -16.57 8.25
N TRP A 383 -7.20 -16.03 7.42
CA TRP A 383 -8.60 -16.45 7.35
C TRP A 383 -8.80 -17.30 6.09
N PHE A 384 -9.07 -18.59 6.29
CA PHE A 384 -9.45 -19.52 5.22
C PHE A 384 -10.98 -19.61 5.18
N ASP A 385 -11.58 -18.68 4.43
CA ASP A 385 -13.01 -18.36 4.47
C ASP A 385 -13.76 -19.07 3.33
N HIS A 386 -14.52 -20.10 3.71
CA HIS A 386 -15.26 -21.06 2.86
C HIS A 386 -14.40 -21.80 1.80
N SER A 387 -13.09 -21.58 1.82
CA SER A 387 -12.11 -22.14 0.88
C SER A 387 -12.00 -23.67 0.93
N ASP A 388 -11.73 -24.28 -0.21
CA ASP A 388 -11.86 -25.73 -0.37
C ASP A 388 -10.71 -26.52 0.29
N SER A 389 -9.46 -26.20 -0.08
CA SER A 389 -8.34 -27.13 0.08
C SER A 389 -6.94 -26.49 0.03
N ARG A 390 -5.93 -27.24 0.50
CA ARG A 390 -4.53 -26.82 0.67
C ARG A 390 -4.39 -25.67 1.70
N HIS A 391 -4.35 -25.98 3.01
CA HIS A 391 -4.30 -24.94 4.06
C HIS A 391 -3.25 -25.16 5.18
N ALA A 392 -1.96 -25.31 4.92
CA ALA A 392 -1.30 -25.51 3.64
C ALA A 392 -1.24 -27.01 3.29
N ARG A 393 -1.04 -27.32 2.01
CA ARG A 393 -0.57 -28.66 1.60
C ARG A 393 0.95 -28.66 1.57
N VAL A 394 1.59 -29.35 2.51
CA VAL A 394 3.05 -29.30 2.69
C VAL A 394 3.73 -30.57 2.18
N ARG A 395 4.79 -30.42 1.39
CA ARG A 395 5.78 -31.45 1.01
C ARG A 395 7.17 -30.99 1.43
N THR A 396 8.05 -31.91 1.82
CA THR A 396 9.51 -31.74 2.07
C THR A 396 9.96 -30.70 3.12
N MET A 397 9.17 -29.67 3.37
CA MET A 397 9.47 -28.49 4.17
C MET A 397 9.13 -28.66 5.66
N SER A 398 9.60 -27.71 6.47
CA SER A 398 9.29 -27.58 7.89
C SER A 398 8.39 -26.37 8.09
N VAL A 399 7.13 -26.59 8.45
CA VAL A 399 6.10 -25.54 8.38
C VAL A 399 5.38 -25.39 9.72
N HIS A 400 5.30 -24.16 10.20
CA HIS A 400 4.58 -23.79 11.41
C HIS A 400 3.31 -23.05 11.02
N LEU A 401 2.15 -23.64 11.32
CA LEU A 401 0.84 -23.03 11.12
C LEU A 401 0.22 -22.76 12.49
N TYR A 402 0.09 -21.49 12.87
CA TYR A 402 -0.43 -21.13 14.18
C TYR A 402 -1.44 -19.99 14.17
N ASN A 403 -2.43 -20.03 15.06
CA ASN A 403 -3.50 -19.03 15.14
C ASN A 403 -4.22 -18.69 13.82
N ASN A 404 -4.25 -19.59 12.84
CA ASN A 404 -5.06 -19.41 11.63
C ASN A 404 -6.52 -19.78 11.93
N TYR A 405 -7.45 -19.11 11.25
CA TYR A 405 -8.89 -19.38 11.33
C TYR A 405 -9.35 -20.10 10.07
N PHE A 406 -9.83 -21.33 10.24
CA PHE A 406 -10.37 -22.17 9.17
C PHE A 406 -11.88 -22.17 9.30
N ASP A 407 -12.58 -21.63 8.31
CA ASP A 407 -13.95 -21.17 8.46
C ASP A 407 -14.81 -21.71 7.30
N GLY A 408 -15.57 -22.78 7.51
CA GLY A 408 -16.39 -23.37 6.44
C GLY A 408 -15.59 -24.19 5.39
N VAL A 409 -14.39 -24.66 5.75
CA VAL A 409 -13.47 -25.31 4.79
C VAL A 409 -14.00 -26.65 4.27
N SER A 410 -14.37 -26.68 2.98
CA SER A 410 -15.25 -27.70 2.39
C SER A 410 -14.59 -29.07 2.13
N LYS A 411 -13.27 -29.15 1.89
CA LYS A 411 -12.56 -30.43 1.61
C LYS A 411 -11.56 -30.82 2.70
N TYR A 412 -10.53 -30.01 2.96
CA TYR A 412 -9.52 -30.28 4.01
C TYR A 412 -8.69 -29.06 4.41
N GLY A 413 -8.22 -29.04 5.67
CA GLY A 413 -7.38 -28.00 6.25
C GLY A 413 -5.88 -28.23 6.04
N ILE A 414 -5.13 -28.32 7.15
CA ILE A 414 -3.68 -28.56 7.17
C ILE A 414 -3.41 -29.99 6.69
N CYS A 415 -2.46 -30.18 5.77
CA CYS A 415 -2.10 -31.53 5.33
C CYS A 415 -0.61 -31.77 5.04
N ALA A 416 -0.11 -32.90 5.56
CA ALA A 416 1.28 -33.34 5.44
C ALA A 416 1.47 -34.44 4.37
N THR A 417 2.35 -34.15 3.41
CA THR A 417 2.80 -35.04 2.31
C THR A 417 4.33 -35.09 2.23
N THR A 418 4.86 -36.07 1.49
CA THR A 418 6.25 -36.17 0.99
C THR A 418 7.31 -35.73 2.00
N GLY A 419 7.39 -36.39 3.16
CA GLY A 419 8.47 -36.16 4.12
C GLY A 419 8.36 -34.90 4.98
N SER A 420 7.28 -34.11 4.86
CA SER A 420 7.13 -32.84 5.60
C SER A 420 7.01 -33.01 7.12
N SER A 421 7.45 -31.98 7.85
CA SER A 421 7.23 -31.79 9.29
C SER A 421 6.39 -30.54 9.49
N ILE A 422 5.17 -30.69 10.03
CA ILE A 422 4.25 -29.59 10.31
C ILE A 422 4.05 -29.43 11.82
N PHE A 423 4.17 -28.21 12.35
CA PHE A 423 3.65 -27.85 13.67
C PHE A 423 2.34 -27.08 13.52
N ALA A 424 1.24 -27.64 14.02
CA ALA A 424 -0.09 -27.03 14.04
C ALA A 424 -0.43 -26.59 15.48
N GLU A 425 -0.44 -25.29 15.74
CA GLU A 425 -0.50 -24.70 17.09
C GLU A 425 -1.66 -23.69 17.23
N ASN A 426 -2.51 -23.85 18.24
CA ASN A 426 -3.55 -22.87 18.61
C ASN A 426 -4.43 -22.36 17.44
N ASN A 427 -4.63 -23.14 16.38
CA ASN A 427 -5.53 -22.78 15.28
C ASN A 427 -6.99 -23.03 15.67
N TYR A 428 -7.92 -22.31 15.04
CA TYR A 428 -9.36 -22.52 15.23
C TYR A 428 -10.00 -23.04 13.94
N PHE A 429 -10.70 -24.16 14.03
CA PHE A 429 -11.41 -24.78 12.92
C PHE A 429 -12.92 -24.78 13.19
N ARG A 430 -13.68 -24.03 12.37
CA ARG A 430 -15.14 -24.08 12.25
C ARG A 430 -15.53 -24.79 10.97
N ALA A 431 -16.53 -25.66 11.04
CA ALA A 431 -17.18 -26.41 9.97
C ALA A 431 -16.25 -27.18 9.01
N THR A 432 -14.97 -27.31 9.35
CA THR A 432 -13.93 -27.84 8.46
C THR A 432 -14.11 -29.35 8.29
N ASN A 433 -14.25 -29.82 7.05
CA ASN A 433 -14.52 -31.23 6.74
C ASN A 433 -13.43 -32.18 7.25
N LYS A 434 -12.15 -31.83 7.02
CA LYS A 434 -10.98 -32.62 7.46
C LYS A 434 -9.85 -31.67 7.93
N PRO A 435 -9.92 -31.10 9.14
CA PRO A 435 -8.98 -30.09 9.65
C PRO A 435 -7.50 -30.48 9.60
N LEU A 436 -7.17 -31.72 9.96
CA LEU A 436 -5.82 -32.29 9.85
C LEU A 436 -5.86 -33.59 9.05
N LEU A 437 -4.88 -33.79 8.16
CA LEU A 437 -4.67 -35.01 7.37
C LEU A 437 -3.18 -35.33 7.17
N SER A 438 -2.85 -36.61 7.04
CA SER A 438 -1.56 -37.06 6.51
C SER A 438 -1.77 -38.11 5.41
N SER A 439 -1.00 -37.95 4.32
CA SER A 439 -1.16 -38.73 3.08
C SER A 439 -1.04 -40.24 3.27
N LEU A 440 -1.98 -41.00 2.70
CA LEU A 440 -2.01 -42.47 2.71
C LEU A 440 -2.01 -43.12 4.12
N GLN A 441 -2.36 -42.38 5.16
CA GLN A 441 -2.52 -42.86 6.53
C GLN A 441 -3.69 -42.17 7.24
N GLY A 442 -3.93 -42.50 8.51
CA GLY A 442 -4.96 -41.88 9.32
C GLY A 442 -6.35 -42.04 8.70
N THR A 443 -7.00 -40.91 8.47
CA THR A 443 -8.29 -40.82 7.78
C THR A 443 -8.17 -41.12 6.29
N ASP A 444 -7.12 -40.68 5.62
CA ASP A 444 -6.96 -40.83 4.17
C ASP A 444 -6.93 -42.32 3.76
N ALA A 445 -6.37 -43.17 4.63
CA ALA A 445 -6.35 -44.62 4.49
C ALA A 445 -7.71 -45.33 4.72
N LYS A 446 -8.77 -44.63 5.20
CA LYS A 446 -10.07 -45.26 5.51
C LYS A 446 -11.01 -45.40 4.30
N GLY A 447 -10.81 -44.66 3.21
CA GLY A 447 -11.60 -44.82 2.00
C GLY A 447 -11.74 -43.57 1.13
N THR A 448 -11.86 -43.77 -0.18
CA THR A 448 -12.13 -42.77 -1.23
C THR A 448 -11.26 -41.50 -1.20
N GLY A 449 -10.10 -41.53 -0.56
CA GLY A 449 -9.19 -40.39 -0.40
C GLY A 449 -8.57 -39.92 -1.71
N THR A 450 -9.24 -39.01 -2.42
CA THR A 450 -8.70 -38.29 -3.58
C THR A 450 -7.76 -37.13 -3.17
N PHE A 451 -7.07 -37.26 -2.03
CA PHE A 451 -6.16 -36.24 -1.53
C PHE A 451 -4.78 -36.30 -2.20
N SER A 452 -4.07 -37.43 -2.07
CA SER A 452 -2.77 -37.64 -2.72
C SER A 452 -2.34 -39.11 -2.77
N GLY A 453 -1.58 -39.47 -3.81
CA GLY A 453 -0.83 -40.73 -3.88
C GLY A 453 0.60 -40.62 -3.34
N GLU A 454 0.94 -39.52 -2.67
CA GLU A 454 2.27 -39.25 -2.12
C GLU A 454 2.45 -39.90 -0.74
N ASN A 455 3.70 -40.12 -0.30
CA ASN A 455 4.00 -40.55 1.06
C ASN A 455 3.50 -39.52 2.09
N GLY A 456 3.25 -39.94 3.33
CA GLY A 456 2.84 -39.05 4.42
C GLY A 456 3.96 -38.16 4.92
N GLY A 457 3.60 -37.04 5.54
CA GLY A 457 4.45 -36.31 6.49
C GLY A 457 3.89 -36.41 7.92
N ILE A 458 4.52 -35.79 8.91
CA ILE A 458 4.00 -35.74 10.29
C ILE A 458 3.51 -34.34 10.64
N ILE A 459 2.27 -34.27 11.15
CA ILE A 459 1.72 -33.12 11.86
C ILE A 459 1.91 -33.34 13.36
N LYS A 460 2.68 -32.50 14.04
CA LYS A 460 2.61 -32.28 15.49
C LYS A 460 1.46 -31.30 15.77
N ALA A 461 0.56 -31.62 16.69
CA ALA A 461 -0.62 -30.80 17.01
C ALA A 461 -0.65 -30.40 18.49
N TYR A 462 -0.86 -29.11 18.78
CA TYR A 462 -0.97 -28.55 20.12
C TYR A 462 -2.05 -27.44 20.18
N GLY A 463 -2.88 -27.41 21.22
CA GLY A 463 -3.78 -26.30 21.55
C GLY A 463 -4.88 -25.92 20.54
N ASN A 464 -5.01 -26.61 19.41
CA ASN A 464 -5.99 -26.30 18.37
C ASN A 464 -7.44 -26.57 18.86
N ILE A 465 -8.39 -25.74 18.42
CA ILE A 465 -9.83 -25.95 18.65
C ILE A 465 -10.49 -26.45 17.37
N PHE A 466 -11.24 -27.55 17.48
CA PHE A 466 -12.12 -28.07 16.44
C PHE A 466 -13.58 -27.89 16.92
N ALA A 467 -14.23 -26.82 16.49
CA ALA A 467 -15.42 -26.26 17.14
C ALA A 467 -16.61 -27.22 17.23
N GLU A 468 -16.78 -28.11 16.25
CA GLU A 468 -17.89 -29.07 16.20
C GLU A 468 -17.56 -30.45 16.81
N THR A 469 -16.40 -30.61 17.48
CA THR A 469 -16.07 -31.89 18.11
C THR A 469 -17.05 -32.27 19.23
N GLY A 470 -17.59 -33.48 19.14
CA GLY A 470 -18.63 -34.00 20.04
C GLY A 470 -20.00 -34.17 19.38
N ASN A 471 -20.26 -33.50 18.25
CA ASN A 471 -21.39 -33.84 17.37
C ASN A 471 -21.04 -35.10 16.55
N SER A 472 -21.94 -36.09 16.53
CA SER A 472 -21.73 -37.39 15.86
C SER A 472 -21.58 -37.30 14.34
N SER A 473 -21.86 -36.14 13.74
CA SER A 473 -21.77 -35.89 12.29
C SER A 473 -20.54 -35.06 11.87
N TYR A 474 -19.57 -34.85 12.77
CA TYR A 474 -18.41 -33.97 12.55
C TYR A 474 -17.08 -34.65 12.85
N TYR A 475 -16.02 -34.15 12.22
CA TYR A 475 -14.74 -34.84 12.10
C TYR A 475 -13.81 -34.61 13.29
N LYS A 476 -13.18 -35.69 13.78
CA LYS A 476 -12.03 -35.63 14.69
C LYS A 476 -10.82 -36.31 14.02
N PRO A 477 -9.64 -35.65 13.92
CA PRO A 477 -8.42 -36.28 13.45
C PRO A 477 -8.06 -37.55 14.24
N ILE A 478 -7.51 -38.56 13.57
CA ILE A 478 -6.98 -39.75 14.24
C ILE A 478 -5.63 -39.39 14.86
N THR A 479 -5.58 -39.27 16.19
CA THR A 479 -4.32 -39.06 16.91
C THR A 479 -3.46 -40.33 16.89
N TRP A 480 -2.14 -40.17 16.95
CA TRP A 480 -1.21 -41.29 17.13
C TRP A 480 -1.57 -42.14 18.36
N SER A 481 -1.94 -41.49 19.48
CA SER A 481 -2.42 -42.16 20.71
C SER A 481 -3.70 -42.98 20.53
N SER A 482 -4.49 -42.73 19.48
CA SER A 482 -5.66 -43.54 19.10
C SER A 482 -5.29 -44.68 18.15
N ASN A 483 -4.21 -44.53 17.35
CA ASN A 483 -3.72 -45.54 16.41
C ASN A 483 -2.23 -45.31 16.10
N HIS A 484 -1.35 -46.06 16.78
CA HIS A 484 0.10 -45.92 16.65
C HIS A 484 0.66 -46.24 15.24
N THR A 485 -0.16 -46.80 14.34
CA THR A 485 0.25 -47.28 13.00
C THR A 485 -0.34 -46.46 11.86
N SER A 486 -1.48 -45.80 12.04
CA SER A 486 -2.14 -45.02 10.98
C SER A 486 -2.95 -43.88 11.58
N PHE A 487 -2.39 -42.66 11.50
CA PHE A 487 -2.83 -41.47 12.21
C PHE A 487 -2.72 -40.21 11.33
N ASP A 488 -3.55 -39.21 11.60
CA ASP A 488 -3.52 -37.91 10.93
C ASP A 488 -2.50 -36.96 11.59
N CYS A 489 -2.36 -37.03 12.92
CA CYS A 489 -1.45 -36.18 13.70
C CYS A 489 -0.89 -36.86 14.97
N TYR A 490 0.23 -36.32 15.47
CA TYR A 490 0.76 -36.59 16.81
C TYR A 490 0.39 -35.41 17.73
N GLU A 491 -0.60 -35.62 18.59
CA GLU A 491 -1.10 -34.64 19.55
C GLU A 491 -0.21 -34.62 20.80
N VAL A 492 0.15 -33.43 21.29
CA VAL A 492 1.00 -33.24 22.48
C VAL A 492 0.29 -32.50 23.62
N ALA A 493 0.73 -32.71 24.85
CA ALA A 493 0.14 -32.11 26.04
C ALA A 493 0.74 -30.73 26.36
N MET A 494 2.00 -30.51 26.01
CA MET A 494 2.72 -29.24 26.17
C MET A 494 3.38 -28.82 24.86
N ARG A 495 3.52 -27.51 24.62
CA ARG A 495 4.16 -26.96 23.43
C ARG A 495 5.54 -27.57 23.17
N GLU A 496 6.36 -27.73 24.22
CA GLU A 496 7.76 -28.18 24.11
C GLU A 496 7.94 -29.71 23.97
N ASP A 497 6.86 -30.50 24.03
CA ASP A 497 6.92 -31.95 23.89
C ASP A 497 7.49 -32.34 22.51
N LYS A 498 8.45 -33.26 22.49
CA LYS A 498 9.06 -33.75 21.24
C LYS A 498 8.35 -34.99 20.73
N VAL A 499 8.10 -35.03 19.42
CA VAL A 499 7.66 -36.26 18.74
C VAL A 499 8.85 -37.24 18.74
N PRO A 500 8.72 -38.44 19.35
CA PRO A 500 9.82 -39.40 19.42
C PRO A 500 10.23 -39.90 18.03
N ALA A 501 11.53 -40.13 17.80
CA ALA A 501 12.05 -40.61 16.52
C ALA A 501 11.56 -42.03 16.10
N ALA A 502 10.91 -42.76 17.00
CA ALA A 502 10.23 -44.03 16.71
C ALA A 502 8.82 -43.83 16.10
N VAL A 503 8.26 -42.63 16.13
CA VAL A 503 7.01 -42.28 15.46
C VAL A 503 7.31 -41.99 13.99
N VAL A 504 6.80 -42.85 13.11
CA VAL A 504 7.01 -42.80 11.67
C VAL A 504 5.71 -42.89 10.89
N THR A 505 5.66 -42.32 9.69
CA THR A 505 4.50 -42.46 8.80
C THR A 505 4.41 -43.86 8.19
N LEU A 506 3.17 -44.37 8.04
CA LEU A 506 2.85 -45.68 7.45
C LEU A 506 3.35 -45.82 6.01
N LYS A 507 3.37 -44.70 5.27
CA LYS A 507 3.89 -44.60 3.90
C LYS A 507 4.97 -43.53 3.85
N GLY A 508 6.20 -43.96 3.62
CA GLY A 508 7.40 -43.12 3.62
C GLY A 508 8.35 -43.37 4.79
N GLY A 509 7.86 -43.84 5.94
CA GLY A 509 8.69 -44.01 7.14
C GLY A 509 9.21 -42.69 7.71
N THR A 510 8.52 -41.58 7.40
CA THR A 510 8.95 -40.22 7.72
C THR A 510 8.88 -39.97 9.22
N THR A 511 9.97 -39.49 9.81
CA THR A 511 10.03 -38.95 11.18
C THR A 511 9.73 -37.46 11.20
N TYR A 512 9.37 -36.93 12.38
CA TYR A 512 9.22 -35.50 12.62
C TYR A 512 10.55 -34.90 13.09
N ASN A 513 10.99 -33.80 12.48
CA ASN A 513 12.31 -33.23 12.75
C ASN A 513 12.41 -32.35 14.02
N ASN A 514 11.28 -32.08 14.69
CA ASN A 514 11.21 -31.32 15.95
C ASN A 514 11.76 -29.87 15.89
N PHE A 515 11.73 -29.24 14.71
CA PHE A 515 12.23 -27.88 14.48
C PHE A 515 11.64 -26.82 15.42
N ASP A 516 10.36 -26.95 15.76
CA ASP A 516 9.55 -26.08 16.62
C ASP A 516 9.98 -26.05 18.10
N THR A 517 10.74 -27.08 18.52
CA THR A 517 11.34 -27.21 19.86
C THR A 517 12.81 -26.81 19.90
N ASN A 518 13.34 -26.24 18.80
CA ASN A 518 14.71 -25.80 18.70
C ASN A 518 14.79 -24.27 18.66
N ALA A 519 15.15 -23.67 19.79
CA ALA A 519 15.25 -22.22 19.97
C ALA A 519 16.30 -21.51 19.08
N SER A 520 17.23 -22.23 18.44
CA SER A 520 18.12 -21.61 17.44
C SER A 520 17.48 -21.48 16.06
N LEU A 521 16.49 -22.32 15.73
CA LEU A 521 15.73 -22.28 14.49
C LEU A 521 14.50 -21.39 14.59
N MET A 522 13.75 -21.49 15.69
CA MET A 522 12.51 -20.73 15.88
C MET A 522 12.74 -19.23 16.06
N TYR A 523 11.80 -18.45 15.53
CA TYR A 523 11.69 -17.00 15.73
C TYR A 523 10.95 -16.69 17.04
N ALA A 524 11.03 -15.44 17.49
CA ALA A 524 10.27 -14.97 18.65
C ALA A 524 8.83 -14.65 18.25
N TYR A 525 7.86 -15.15 19.02
CA TYR A 525 6.43 -14.92 18.85
C TYR A 525 5.71 -15.20 20.17
N THR A 526 4.43 -14.84 20.25
CA THR A 526 3.53 -15.24 21.35
C THR A 526 2.20 -15.63 20.71
N PRO A 527 1.82 -16.92 20.71
CA PRO A 527 0.55 -17.33 20.13
C PRO A 527 -0.62 -16.88 21.00
N ASP A 528 -1.68 -16.37 20.36
CA ASP A 528 -2.97 -16.15 21.00
C ASP A 528 -3.59 -17.48 21.46
N GLN A 529 -4.56 -17.40 22.37
CA GLN A 529 -5.39 -18.56 22.69
C GLN A 529 -6.26 -18.91 21.49
N ALA A 530 -6.37 -20.19 21.16
CA ALA A 530 -7.15 -20.64 20.01
C ALA A 530 -8.59 -20.12 19.99
N ALA A 531 -9.21 -19.95 21.17
CA ALA A 531 -10.58 -19.44 21.29
C ALA A 531 -10.74 -17.97 20.87
N ASP A 532 -9.69 -17.16 20.98
CA ASP A 532 -9.70 -15.74 20.61
C ASP A 532 -9.45 -15.53 19.10
N VAL A 533 -8.86 -16.53 18.43
CA VAL A 533 -8.43 -16.47 17.03
C VAL A 533 -9.51 -15.93 16.07
N PRO A 534 -10.78 -16.41 16.08
CA PRO A 534 -11.79 -15.86 15.17
C PRO A 534 -11.98 -14.34 15.37
N GLY A 535 -12.06 -13.85 16.61
CA GLY A 535 -12.24 -12.43 16.90
C GLY A 535 -10.99 -11.56 16.65
N LYS A 536 -9.79 -12.16 16.65
CA LYS A 536 -8.55 -11.50 16.21
C LYS A 536 -8.47 -11.41 14.68
N VAL A 537 -8.74 -12.53 14.00
CA VAL A 537 -8.61 -12.69 12.55
C VAL A 537 -9.69 -11.93 11.79
N THR A 538 -10.94 -11.89 12.28
CA THR A 538 -12.02 -11.06 11.70
C THR A 538 -12.10 -9.67 12.34
N GLY A 539 -11.08 -9.25 13.09
CA GLY A 539 -11.02 -7.95 13.78
C GLY A 539 -10.39 -6.85 12.91
N TYR A 540 -10.49 -5.59 13.34
CA TYR A 540 -10.01 -4.42 12.57
C TYR A 540 -8.52 -4.42 12.18
N TYR A 541 -7.67 -5.12 12.94
CA TYR A 541 -6.24 -5.34 12.63
C TYR A 541 -5.96 -6.77 12.13
N GLY A 542 -7.02 -7.49 11.74
CA GLY A 542 -7.01 -8.89 11.35
C GLY A 542 -6.67 -9.12 9.87
N ALA A 543 -7.27 -10.15 9.29
CA ALA A 543 -6.99 -10.60 7.95
C ALA A 543 -7.63 -9.75 6.85
N GLY A 544 -7.01 -9.78 5.67
CA GLY A 544 -7.42 -9.01 4.50
C GLY A 544 -6.85 -7.59 4.49
N ARG A 545 -7.34 -6.77 3.56
CA ARG A 545 -6.95 -5.35 3.44
C ARG A 545 -7.39 -4.50 4.62
N LEU A 546 -6.91 -3.26 4.66
CA LEU A 546 -7.44 -2.17 5.47
C LEU A 546 -8.97 -2.14 5.38
N ASN A 547 -9.63 -2.08 6.53
CA ASN A 547 -11.09 -2.11 6.66
C ASN A 547 -11.77 -3.37 6.07
N HIS A 548 -11.02 -4.46 5.85
CA HIS A 548 -11.40 -5.68 5.11
C HIS A 548 -11.74 -5.43 3.63
N GLY A 549 -11.24 -4.34 3.06
CA GLY A 549 -11.39 -4.02 1.65
C GLY A 549 -12.75 -3.42 1.24
N ASP A 550 -12.79 -2.87 0.03
CA ASP A 550 -13.97 -2.26 -0.59
C ASP A 550 -15.03 -3.29 -1.06
N LEU A 551 -14.59 -4.44 -1.55
CA LEU A 551 -15.45 -5.56 -1.96
C LEU A 551 -15.83 -6.40 -0.74
N GLN A 552 -17.02 -6.13 -0.20
CA GLN A 552 -17.61 -6.91 0.87
C GLN A 552 -18.51 -8.03 0.34
N PHE A 553 -18.37 -9.24 0.85
CA PHE A 553 -19.23 -10.39 0.58
C PHE A 553 -19.58 -11.11 1.89
N ALA A 554 -20.75 -11.77 1.94
CA ALA A 554 -21.19 -12.53 3.10
C ALA A 554 -21.68 -13.91 2.65
N PHE A 555 -20.98 -14.95 3.10
CA PHE A 555 -21.38 -16.34 2.89
C PHE A 555 -22.61 -16.68 3.73
N ASN A 556 -23.40 -17.64 3.26
CA ASN A 556 -24.47 -18.26 4.02
C ASN A 556 -23.99 -19.63 4.51
N ASN A 557 -23.42 -19.67 5.70
CA ASN A 557 -22.84 -20.87 6.33
C ASN A 557 -23.80 -22.09 6.31
N SER A 558 -25.13 -21.89 6.29
CA SER A 558 -26.10 -23.00 6.18
C SER A 558 -26.14 -23.70 4.81
N VAL A 559 -25.47 -23.12 3.80
CA VAL A 559 -25.36 -23.59 2.42
C VAL A 559 -23.89 -23.73 2.02
N ASP A 560 -23.09 -22.68 2.23
CA ASP A 560 -21.72 -22.57 1.71
C ASP A 560 -20.69 -23.41 2.50
N ASP A 561 -20.88 -23.71 3.80
CA ASP A 561 -19.95 -24.46 4.69
C ASP A 561 -19.40 -25.79 4.13
N ARG A 562 -20.07 -26.35 3.11
CA ARG A 562 -19.75 -27.63 2.49
C ARG A 562 -19.82 -27.61 0.96
N ASP A 563 -20.13 -26.47 0.34
CA ASP A 563 -20.09 -26.38 -1.12
C ASP A 563 -18.63 -26.20 -1.58
N TYR A 564 -18.31 -26.79 -2.73
CA TYR A 564 -17.04 -26.61 -3.43
C TYR A 564 -17.25 -26.27 -4.91
N GLY A 565 -18.51 -26.06 -5.33
CA GLY A 565 -18.84 -25.34 -6.54
C GLY A 565 -18.45 -23.86 -6.42
N VAL A 566 -18.47 -23.16 -7.56
CA VAL A 566 -18.23 -21.72 -7.60
C VAL A 566 -19.49 -21.00 -7.11
N ASN A 567 -19.43 -20.30 -5.97
CA ASN A 567 -20.48 -19.39 -5.54
C ASN A 567 -20.67 -18.30 -6.61
N LYS A 568 -21.84 -18.34 -7.27
CA LYS A 568 -22.14 -17.53 -8.47
C LYS A 568 -22.28 -16.04 -8.15
N SER A 569 -22.70 -15.69 -6.94
CA SER A 569 -22.87 -14.31 -6.50
C SER A 569 -21.50 -13.65 -6.32
N LEU A 570 -20.57 -14.31 -5.64
CA LEU A 570 -19.19 -13.86 -5.51
C LEU A 570 -18.49 -13.78 -6.88
N ALA A 571 -18.67 -14.79 -7.74
CA ALA A 571 -18.09 -14.78 -9.09
C ALA A 571 -18.57 -13.57 -9.92
N ALA A 572 -19.88 -13.30 -9.92
CA ALA A 572 -20.46 -12.17 -10.65
C ALA A 572 -19.99 -10.82 -10.09
N LEU A 573 -19.81 -10.71 -8.76
CA LEU A 573 -19.27 -9.51 -8.11
C LEU A 573 -17.81 -9.27 -8.52
N LEU A 574 -16.97 -10.31 -8.51
CA LEU A 574 -15.56 -10.23 -8.94
C LEU A 574 -15.43 -9.89 -10.43
N ASP A 575 -16.32 -10.40 -11.28
CA ASP A 575 -16.31 -10.11 -12.71
C ASP A 575 -16.78 -8.68 -13.01
N SER A 576 -17.82 -8.20 -12.31
CA SER A 576 -18.33 -6.82 -12.43
C SER A 576 -17.49 -5.76 -11.72
N TYR A 577 -16.58 -6.15 -10.82
CA TYR A 577 -15.70 -5.23 -10.09
C TYR A 577 -14.83 -4.38 -11.04
N VAL A 578 -15.00 -3.05 -10.95
CA VAL A 578 -14.26 -2.03 -11.73
C VAL A 578 -13.34 -1.16 -10.85
N GLY A 579 -13.30 -1.42 -9.54
CA GLY A 579 -12.67 -0.54 -8.55
C GLY A 579 -13.47 0.76 -8.32
N ALA A 580 -13.18 1.43 -7.21
CA ALA A 580 -13.68 2.78 -6.98
C ALA A 580 -12.82 3.76 -7.83
N CYS A 581 -13.45 4.47 -8.76
CA CYS A 581 -12.74 5.42 -9.62
C CYS A 581 -12.39 6.69 -8.81
N ALA A 582 -11.10 6.98 -8.68
CA ALA A 582 -10.60 8.20 -8.06
C ALA A 582 -9.68 8.98 -8.98
N THR A 583 -9.76 10.31 -8.90
CA THR A 583 -8.75 11.22 -9.47
C THR A 583 -7.71 11.60 -8.40
N SER A 584 -6.55 12.09 -8.84
CA SER A 584 -5.60 12.74 -7.94
C SER A 584 -6.25 14.01 -7.38
N GLY A 585 -6.38 14.08 -6.05
CA GLY A 585 -6.99 15.20 -5.33
C GLY A 585 -6.00 16.18 -4.74
N GLY A 586 -4.73 15.77 -4.64
CA GLY A 586 -3.65 16.60 -4.15
C GLY A 586 -3.48 17.83 -5.03
N ASN A 587 -3.51 19.03 -4.45
CA ASN A 587 -3.07 20.21 -5.17
C ASN A 587 -1.55 20.14 -5.35
N SER A 588 -1.07 20.00 -6.59
CA SER A 588 0.35 19.88 -6.94
C SER A 588 1.10 21.21 -6.76
N GLY A 589 1.36 21.56 -5.50
CA GLY A 589 2.47 22.41 -5.11
C GLY A 589 3.39 21.59 -4.23
N ASP A 590 4.64 21.36 -4.69
CA ASP A 590 5.68 20.59 -4.00
C ASP A 590 5.53 19.05 -4.15
N GLU A 591 5.49 18.52 -5.39
CA GLU A 591 5.82 17.11 -5.67
C GLU A 591 7.32 16.79 -5.45
N GLY A 592 8.12 17.78 -5.02
CA GLY A 592 9.54 17.64 -4.66
C GLY A 592 9.83 16.85 -3.38
N ARG A 593 8.81 16.38 -2.64
CA ARG A 593 8.98 15.69 -1.36
C ARG A 593 9.19 14.18 -1.50
N THR A 594 10.45 13.75 -1.44
CA THR A 594 10.77 12.43 -0.86
C THR A 594 10.68 12.53 0.66
N GLY A 595 9.79 11.77 1.29
CA GLY A 595 9.57 11.81 2.74
C GLY A 595 10.79 11.32 3.54
N GLU A 596 11.37 12.21 4.35
CA GLU A 596 12.39 11.90 5.36
C GLU A 596 11.94 12.40 6.74
N GLU A 597 12.30 11.66 7.78
CA GLU A 597 12.06 11.93 9.21
C GLU A 597 13.40 11.81 9.97
N PRO A 598 13.59 12.47 11.12
CA PRO A 598 14.73 13.38 11.29
C PRO A 598 16.08 12.69 11.52
N GLY A 599 17.09 13.03 10.71
CA GLY A 599 18.39 12.35 10.74
C GLY A 599 19.66 13.06 10.19
N GLY A 600 19.62 14.31 9.69
CA GLY A 600 20.85 15.08 9.38
C GLY A 600 20.84 15.93 8.09
N GLU A 601 21.54 17.06 8.14
CA GLU A 601 21.85 18.07 7.09
C GLU A 601 22.69 17.47 5.91
N ASP A 602 22.77 17.95 4.66
CA ASP A 602 22.24 19.06 3.81
C ASP A 602 22.95 18.98 2.40
N PRO A 603 22.57 19.60 1.23
CA PRO A 603 21.41 20.41 0.80
C PRO A 603 20.69 19.99 -0.54
N ASN A 604 19.58 20.69 -0.85
CA ASN A 604 19.07 21.16 -2.18
C ASN A 604 18.61 20.20 -3.33
N THR A 605 17.30 20.29 -3.66
CA THR A 605 16.66 20.59 -4.98
C THR A 605 17.03 19.80 -6.26
N SER A 606 16.16 19.61 -7.26
CA SER A 606 14.68 19.77 -7.43
C SER A 606 14.34 19.28 -8.85
N GLY A 607 13.13 18.77 -9.13
CA GLY A 607 12.76 18.43 -10.51
C GLY A 607 11.31 17.98 -10.68
N GLU A 608 10.45 18.90 -11.10
CA GLU A 608 8.99 18.71 -11.18
C GLU A 608 8.44 19.10 -12.56
N THR A 609 7.24 18.62 -12.87
CA THR A 609 6.51 18.76 -14.15
C THR A 609 5.85 20.14 -14.30
N PRO A 610 5.42 20.58 -15.51
CA PRO A 610 4.91 21.94 -15.71
C PRO A 610 3.57 22.25 -15.00
N VAL A 611 3.62 23.23 -14.11
CA VAL A 611 2.44 23.94 -13.57
C VAL A 611 1.77 24.77 -14.67
N GLU A 612 0.46 24.99 -14.60
CA GLU A 612 -0.24 25.95 -15.46
C GLU A 612 0.15 27.40 -15.11
N GLY A 613 1.22 27.89 -15.72
CA GLY A 613 1.74 29.24 -15.50
C GLY A 613 3.01 29.54 -16.32
N ALA A 614 3.54 30.75 -16.14
CA ALA A 614 4.77 31.19 -16.80
C ALA A 614 6.00 30.44 -16.26
N VAL A 615 6.71 29.72 -17.12
CA VAL A 615 7.91 28.95 -16.75
C VAL A 615 9.14 29.84 -16.85
N VAL A 616 9.77 30.13 -15.71
CA VAL A 616 11.04 30.86 -15.62
C VAL A 616 12.18 29.88 -15.33
N CYS A 617 13.11 29.71 -16.28
CA CYS A 617 14.29 28.87 -16.14
C CYS A 617 15.56 29.73 -16.07
N SER A 618 16.23 29.69 -14.92
CA SER A 618 17.62 30.16 -14.75
C SER A 618 18.61 29.00 -14.86
N PHE A 619 19.92 29.26 -14.72
CA PHE A 619 20.96 28.24 -14.73
C PHE A 619 21.84 28.33 -13.48
N ASP A 620 22.33 27.21 -12.98
CA ASP A 620 23.35 27.18 -11.93
C ASP A 620 24.76 27.54 -12.48
N LYS A 621 25.77 27.54 -11.61
CA LYS A 621 27.17 27.79 -11.98
C LYS A 621 27.77 26.75 -12.95
N ASN A 622 27.16 25.58 -13.06
CA ASN A 622 27.60 24.43 -13.88
C ASN A 622 26.89 24.39 -15.24
N GLY A 623 25.73 25.03 -15.38
CA GLY A 623 24.88 25.07 -16.56
C GLY A 623 23.55 24.31 -16.40
N THR A 624 23.28 23.77 -15.21
CA THR A 624 22.06 23.02 -14.88
C THR A 624 20.85 23.97 -14.93
N PRO A 625 19.79 23.67 -15.71
CA PRO A 625 18.59 24.49 -15.76
C PRO A 625 17.77 24.35 -14.46
N SER A 626 17.14 25.44 -14.00
CA SER A 626 16.24 25.43 -12.83
C SER A 626 14.81 24.96 -13.15
N SER A 627 14.57 24.46 -14.38
CA SER A 627 13.30 23.87 -14.79
C SER A 627 13.57 22.63 -15.66
N SER A 628 12.87 21.54 -15.36
CA SER A 628 12.92 20.25 -16.07
C SER A 628 12.51 20.34 -17.54
N LEU A 629 11.74 21.38 -17.91
CA LEU A 629 11.22 21.62 -19.26
C LEU A 629 12.33 21.80 -20.30
N PHE A 630 13.51 22.24 -19.87
CA PHE A 630 14.66 22.49 -20.75
C PHE A 630 15.72 21.42 -20.57
N THR A 631 15.92 20.58 -21.58
CA THR A 631 17.11 19.73 -21.65
C THR A 631 18.29 20.56 -22.14
N VAL A 632 19.32 20.72 -21.31
CA VAL A 632 20.51 21.54 -21.60
C VAL A 632 21.74 20.66 -21.75
N VAL A 633 22.44 20.82 -22.88
CA VAL A 633 23.83 20.40 -23.07
C VAL A 633 24.66 21.67 -23.22
N GLY A 634 25.60 21.92 -22.32
CA GLY A 634 26.44 23.11 -22.35
C GLY A 634 27.26 23.28 -21.06
N ASN A 635 27.92 24.42 -20.93
CA ASN A 635 28.77 24.75 -19.79
C ASN A 635 28.28 26.03 -19.11
N GLY A 636 28.06 26.01 -17.81
CA GLY A 636 27.70 27.20 -17.03
C GLY A 636 28.87 28.10 -16.66
N SER A 637 28.55 29.20 -15.99
CA SER A 637 29.52 30.05 -15.29
C SER A 637 28.84 31.02 -14.32
N ASN A 638 29.54 31.39 -13.26
CA ASN A 638 29.21 32.52 -12.35
C ASN A 638 30.20 33.70 -12.52
N SER A 639 30.76 33.88 -13.72
CA SER A 639 31.87 34.83 -13.97
C SER A 639 31.77 35.50 -15.35
N LYS A 640 30.55 35.77 -15.83
CA LYS A 640 30.27 36.22 -17.20
C LYS A 640 29.38 37.47 -17.27
N GLY A 641 29.50 38.32 -16.25
CA GLY A 641 28.63 39.47 -16.04
C GLY A 641 27.42 39.11 -15.18
N MET A 642 26.39 39.94 -15.24
CA MET A 642 25.09 39.73 -14.62
C MET A 642 23.99 39.99 -15.66
N ALA A 643 22.78 39.53 -15.39
CA ALA A 643 21.58 39.90 -16.13
C ALA A 643 20.47 40.35 -15.18
N THR A 644 19.68 41.36 -15.56
CA THR A 644 18.63 41.91 -14.72
C THR A 644 17.25 41.82 -15.41
N TYR A 645 16.33 41.06 -14.82
CA TYR A 645 14.99 40.82 -15.38
C TYR A 645 13.92 40.95 -14.30
N ASN A 646 12.85 41.72 -14.59
CA ASN A 646 11.76 42.04 -13.66
C ASN A 646 12.22 42.46 -12.25
N GLY A 647 13.32 43.23 -12.17
CA GLY A 647 13.89 43.72 -10.91
C GLY A 647 14.74 42.70 -10.13
N LYS A 648 14.88 41.46 -10.61
CA LYS A 648 15.79 40.45 -10.05
C LYS A 648 17.06 40.34 -10.89
N THR A 649 18.21 40.36 -10.23
CA THR A 649 19.52 40.15 -10.86
C THR A 649 19.93 38.67 -10.75
N TYR A 650 20.62 38.19 -11.78
CA TYR A 650 21.17 36.84 -11.91
C TYR A 650 22.67 36.94 -12.23
N ASP A 651 23.51 36.17 -11.53
CA ASP A 651 24.98 36.12 -11.69
C ASP A 651 25.50 34.81 -12.29
N THR A 652 24.66 33.76 -12.31
CA THR A 652 24.90 32.48 -12.98
C THR A 652 24.24 32.40 -14.36
N CYS A 653 24.94 31.78 -15.31
CA CYS A 653 24.52 31.71 -16.72
C CYS A 653 24.96 30.40 -17.39
N LEU A 654 24.32 30.07 -18.51
CA LEU A 654 24.77 29.12 -19.51
C LEU A 654 25.59 29.83 -20.60
N LYS A 655 26.83 29.39 -20.86
CA LYS A 655 27.68 29.95 -21.93
C LYS A 655 27.19 29.47 -23.29
N MET A 656 26.97 30.36 -24.25
CA MET A 656 26.64 29.99 -25.64
C MET A 656 27.92 29.64 -26.41
N GLU A 657 28.31 28.37 -26.30
CA GLU A 657 29.48 27.74 -26.90
C GLU A 657 29.06 26.82 -28.05
N SER A 658 30.02 26.32 -28.86
CA SER A 658 29.68 25.56 -30.07
C SER A 658 29.03 24.21 -29.78
N SER A 659 29.18 23.71 -28.55
CA SER A 659 28.50 22.55 -27.98
C SER A 659 27.15 22.86 -27.32
N THR A 660 26.77 24.14 -27.18
CA THR A 660 25.59 24.53 -26.40
C THR A 660 24.31 24.31 -27.19
N ASN A 661 23.45 23.45 -26.65
CA ASN A 661 22.15 23.06 -27.17
C ASN A 661 21.14 23.04 -26.01
N ILE A 662 19.97 23.66 -26.22
CA ILE A 662 18.86 23.69 -25.27
C ILE A 662 17.62 23.23 -26.04
N SER A 663 17.03 22.10 -25.66
CA SER A 663 15.83 21.56 -26.31
C SER A 663 14.66 21.46 -25.33
N PHE A 664 13.47 21.86 -25.78
CA PHE A 664 12.23 21.88 -25.01
C PHE A 664 11.02 21.72 -25.93
N THR A 665 9.87 21.33 -25.39
CA THR A 665 8.64 21.09 -26.17
C THR A 665 7.50 21.95 -25.63
N THR A 666 6.78 22.64 -26.51
CA THR A 666 5.59 23.44 -26.19
C THR A 666 4.32 22.72 -26.63
N THR A 667 3.35 22.53 -25.73
CA THR A 667 2.08 21.82 -26.02
C THR A 667 0.99 22.72 -26.59
N LYS A 668 1.17 24.04 -26.50
CA LYS A 668 0.35 25.12 -27.07
C LYS A 668 1.30 26.24 -27.54
N PRO A 669 0.86 27.21 -28.37
CA PRO A 669 1.67 28.39 -28.65
C PRO A 669 1.97 29.17 -27.36
N MET A 670 3.21 29.65 -27.21
CA MET A 670 3.73 30.34 -26.02
C MET A 670 4.53 31.59 -26.42
N LYS A 671 4.65 32.57 -25.53
CA LYS A 671 5.57 33.70 -25.67
C LYS A 671 6.93 33.33 -25.07
N LEU A 672 7.99 33.31 -25.88
CA LEU A 672 9.36 32.97 -25.45
C LEU A 672 10.19 34.25 -25.24
N THR A 673 10.78 34.44 -24.06
CA THR A 673 11.79 35.48 -23.79
C THR A 673 13.12 34.87 -23.39
N LEU A 674 14.22 35.38 -23.94
CA LEU A 674 15.59 35.00 -23.63
C LEU A 674 16.36 36.21 -23.10
N VAL A 675 17.01 36.06 -21.95
CA VAL A 675 17.77 37.12 -21.28
C VAL A 675 19.24 36.72 -21.21
N PHE A 676 20.10 37.54 -21.82
CA PHE A 676 21.55 37.42 -21.83
C PHE A 676 22.19 38.45 -20.88
N ALA A 677 23.51 38.47 -20.73
CA ALA A 677 24.20 39.44 -19.88
C ALA A 677 23.81 40.90 -20.22
N ASP A 678 23.67 41.76 -19.21
CA ASP A 678 23.23 43.16 -19.37
C ASP A 678 24.18 44.00 -20.27
N THR A 679 25.42 43.53 -20.47
CA THR A 679 26.44 44.14 -21.35
C THR A 679 26.55 43.51 -22.74
N GLU A 680 25.72 42.51 -23.07
CA GLU A 680 25.76 41.78 -24.34
C GLU A 680 24.53 42.06 -25.21
N THR A 681 24.63 41.75 -26.51
CA THR A 681 23.48 41.71 -27.42
C THR A 681 23.08 40.25 -27.65
N ALA A 682 21.79 39.93 -27.44
CA ALA A 682 21.24 38.59 -27.63
C ALA A 682 21.59 38.03 -29.03
N SER A 683 22.26 36.88 -29.11
CA SER A 683 22.66 36.27 -30.40
C SER A 683 22.65 34.75 -30.37
N PHE A 684 21.60 34.16 -30.95
CA PHE A 684 21.31 32.73 -30.89
C PHE A 684 20.78 32.21 -32.23
N LYS A 685 20.62 30.89 -32.33
CA LYS A 685 19.72 30.27 -33.29
C LYS A 685 18.56 29.65 -32.53
N LEU A 686 17.35 29.80 -33.05
CA LEU A 686 16.20 28.99 -32.66
C LEU A 686 15.78 28.18 -33.89
N ASP A 687 15.66 26.86 -33.74
CA ASP A 687 15.26 25.93 -34.80
C ASP A 687 16.13 26.09 -36.06
N GLY A 688 17.43 26.29 -35.84
CA GLY A 688 18.44 26.58 -36.86
C GLY A 688 18.42 28.02 -37.42
N LYS A 689 17.32 28.77 -37.29
CA LYS A 689 17.17 30.15 -37.75
C LYS A 689 18.01 31.10 -36.90
N LYS A 690 18.92 31.84 -37.54
CA LYS A 690 19.82 32.82 -36.90
C LYS A 690 19.05 34.07 -36.45
N THR A 691 19.20 34.47 -35.20
CA THR A 691 18.55 35.63 -34.57
C THR A 691 19.58 36.51 -33.86
N VAL A 692 19.41 37.82 -33.94
CA VAL A 692 20.17 38.82 -33.15
C VAL A 692 19.18 39.88 -32.65
N GLY A 693 19.26 40.26 -31.38
CA GLY A 693 18.46 41.32 -30.79
C GLY A 693 19.05 42.72 -30.95
N THR A 694 18.37 43.71 -30.38
CA THR A 694 18.86 45.10 -30.25
C THR A 694 19.44 45.41 -28.87
N GLY A 695 19.41 44.44 -27.94
CA GLY A 695 19.96 44.53 -26.59
C GLY A 695 20.11 43.14 -25.95
N SER A 696 20.25 43.08 -24.62
CA SER A 696 20.48 41.86 -23.83
C SER A 696 19.28 40.91 -23.76
N THR A 697 18.05 41.40 -23.97
CA THR A 697 16.82 40.61 -23.95
C THR A 697 16.22 40.49 -25.35
N TYR A 698 15.66 39.32 -25.67
CA TYR A 698 14.90 39.08 -26.91
C TYR A 698 13.60 38.32 -26.62
N THR A 699 12.48 38.79 -27.18
CA THR A 699 11.16 38.17 -27.00
C THR A 699 10.55 37.80 -28.36
N ILE A 700 9.98 36.60 -28.43
CA ILE A 700 9.17 36.06 -29.51
C ILE A 700 7.74 36.02 -28.97
N ALA A 701 6.84 36.82 -29.57
CA ALA A 701 5.47 36.98 -29.08
C ALA A 701 4.61 35.71 -29.23
N GLU A 702 4.89 34.91 -30.25
CA GLU A 702 4.21 33.64 -30.53
C GLU A 702 5.25 32.63 -31.07
N LEU A 703 5.69 31.75 -30.20
CA LEU A 703 6.37 30.49 -30.52
C LEU A 703 5.28 29.44 -30.71
N PRO A 704 5.24 28.65 -31.81
CA PRO A 704 4.23 27.61 -32.00
C PRO A 704 4.24 26.51 -30.91
N ALA A 705 3.26 25.61 -30.99
CA ALA A 705 3.36 24.31 -30.33
C ALA A 705 4.30 23.38 -31.12
N GLY A 706 5.25 22.74 -30.46
CA GLY A 706 6.19 21.80 -31.08
C GLY A 706 7.48 21.61 -30.30
N ASP A 707 8.41 20.85 -30.88
CA ASP A 707 9.77 20.70 -30.37
C ASP A 707 10.65 21.87 -30.84
N HIS A 708 11.35 22.51 -29.90
CA HIS A 708 12.16 23.69 -30.14
C HIS A 708 13.59 23.53 -29.64
N VAL A 709 14.55 24.10 -30.38
CA VAL A 709 16.00 23.94 -30.14
C VAL A 709 16.72 25.29 -30.24
N ILE A 710 17.24 25.77 -29.11
CA ILE A 710 18.11 26.95 -29.05
C ILE A 710 19.57 26.50 -29.07
N THR A 711 20.36 27.06 -30.00
CA THR A 711 21.82 26.84 -30.09
C THR A 711 22.56 28.15 -30.31
N LYS A 712 23.90 28.13 -30.18
CA LYS A 712 24.74 29.30 -30.41
C LYS A 712 24.62 29.89 -31.83
N LYS A 713 24.52 31.22 -31.96
CA LYS A 713 24.93 31.96 -33.17
C LYS A 713 26.33 32.56 -32.94
N ASP A 714 26.41 33.67 -32.20
CA ASP A 714 27.68 34.28 -31.80
C ASP A 714 27.99 33.96 -30.33
N LYS A 715 29.11 34.43 -29.77
CA LYS A 715 29.45 34.19 -28.36
C LYS A 715 28.68 35.18 -27.47
N CYS A 716 27.82 34.64 -26.62
CA CYS A 716 27.08 35.34 -25.57
C CYS A 716 26.83 34.38 -24.38
N ASN A 717 26.20 34.87 -23.31
CA ASN A 717 25.93 34.13 -22.07
C ASN A 717 24.45 34.31 -21.69
N LEU A 718 23.70 33.22 -21.62
CA LEU A 718 22.26 33.19 -21.38
C LEU A 718 21.99 32.98 -19.87
N PHE A 719 21.25 33.87 -19.24
CA PHE A 719 20.97 33.84 -17.80
C PHE A 719 19.54 33.35 -17.50
N LEU A 720 18.59 33.65 -18.41
CA LEU A 720 17.18 33.31 -18.22
C LEU A 720 16.49 32.89 -19.52
N ILE A 721 15.61 31.90 -19.42
CA ILE A 721 14.56 31.60 -20.38
C ILE A 721 13.21 31.81 -19.68
N VAL A 722 12.25 32.42 -20.36
CA VAL A 722 10.86 32.55 -19.88
C VAL A 722 9.91 32.09 -20.99
N LEU A 723 8.95 31.22 -20.66
CA LEU A 723 7.82 30.84 -21.51
C LEU A 723 6.52 31.25 -20.82
N GLU A 724 5.67 32.03 -21.49
CA GLU A 724 4.39 32.57 -20.97
C GLU A 724 3.20 32.23 -21.87
#